data_AF-A0A8C7GMC8-F1
#
_entry.id   AF-A0A8C7GMC8-F1
#
_cell.length_a   1.000
_cell.length_b   1.000
_cell.length_c   1.000
_cell.angle_alpha   90.00
_cell.angle_beta   90.00
_cell.angle_gamma   90.00
#
_symmetry.space_group_name_H-M   'P 1'
#
loop_
_entity.id
_entity.type
_entity.pdbx_description
1 polymer ?
#
loop_
_entity_poly.entity_id
_entity_poly.type
_entity_poly.pdbx_seq_one_letter_code
_entity_poly.pdbx_strand_id
1 'polypeptide(L)'
;MPQTNKSRSTSASGSSTGPDRGEEREEEREEAEPGPKVQVQEAGDGGGENTGDPEIIKSPSDPKQYRYIELTNGLRVMLISDFTGPASSGDDESEEEEELGEEEEEEEDSGEGTEEESEEDEDDKDSDFEDDEDGGKRKKGPSEKQSAAALCVGIGSFSDPNDLPGLAHFLEHMVFMGSEKYPSENGFDAFLKKHGGSDNASTDCERTVFQFDVQRKKFREALDRWAQFFICPLMIRDAIDREVEAVDSEYQLAKPSDSHRKEMLFGSLAKPGHPMGKFCWGNAQTLKTEPRKKRINVYKRLRSFWKRHYSAHYMTLAVQSKEKLDTLEEWVKEIFSGVPNNAQPKPDFSELLDPFDTPAFNKLYRVVPVRKVHALTITWSLPPQEKHYRVKPLHYISWLIGHEGTGSILSILRRKCWAMALFGGNSETGFDQNSTYSIFSISITLTDQGFQNFYQVAHLVFQYLKMMQSLGPQQRIYEEIQKIEANEFHYQEQTDPIEYVEDICENMQLFPKEHFLTGDQLMFQYSPEVISAALSLLTPDRSNLLLLSPDHEGHCPLREKWFGTHYSVEDIQQEWRERWNGDFEQSSDLHLPVENKFIATDFSLKLSDCPDTELPVRVTANDRGCLWYKKDNKFNIPKAYIRFHLISPVIQQSARNLVLFDLLVNILGHNLAEPAYEADVAQLDYKLSVGEHGLVIKVKGFNHKLPLLFHLILDHLADFSACQDVFNMFSEQLKKAYFNILIRPEKLGKDVRLLVLEHGRWSMVEKYQALADGGLTVEQLMEFSRTFKTQLYAEGLVQGNFTSQESIQFLQYVTDKLQFSKLPAEVPVLFRVVELPLKQHVCKVKALNKGDPNSEVTVYYQVHTHTDAHGGALL
;
A
#
# COMPACT_ATOMS: atom_id res chain seq x y z
N MET A 1 -5.38 9.54 3.59
CA MET A 1 -3.97 9.63 3.12
C MET A 1 -3.61 8.37 2.31
N PRO A 2 -2.51 8.32 1.52
CA PRO A 2 -1.89 7.03 1.23
C PRO A 2 -1.44 6.43 2.58
N GLN A 3 -1.64 5.12 2.76
CA GLN A 3 -1.15 4.41 3.95
C GLN A 3 0.37 4.25 3.81
N THR A 4 1.07 5.35 4.06
CA THR A 4 2.52 5.39 4.15
C THR A 4 2.83 5.19 5.61
N ASN A 5 3.36 4.03 6.00
CA ASN A 5 3.77 3.80 7.38
C ASN A 5 5.00 4.66 7.68
N LYS A 6 4.97 5.41 8.78
CA LYS A 6 5.85 6.56 9.04
C LYS A 6 6.57 6.49 10.39
N SER A 7 7.56 7.38 10.62
CA SER A 7 8.11 7.95 11.89
C SER A 7 9.56 7.87 12.22
N ARG A 8 10.26 8.94 12.66
CA ARG A 8 11.64 8.92 13.26
C ARG A 8 11.57 9.64 14.60
N SER A 9 12.53 9.38 15.48
CA SER A 9 13.13 10.45 16.27
C SER A 9 14.61 10.14 16.57
N THR A 10 15.41 11.20 16.74
CA THR A 10 16.57 11.32 17.65
C THR A 10 17.55 12.40 17.17
N SER A 11 17.80 13.37 18.05
CA SER A 11 19.07 13.42 18.81
C SER A 11 19.01 14.54 19.83
N ALA A 12 19.60 14.30 21.01
CA ALA A 12 19.76 15.31 22.05
C ALA A 12 21.12 16.00 21.95
N SER A 13 21.14 17.29 22.29
CA SER A 13 22.33 18.12 22.52
C SER A 13 23.25 17.56 23.62
N GLY A 14 24.52 17.97 23.76
CA GLY A 14 25.23 19.14 23.21
C GLY A 14 25.51 20.23 24.28
N SER A 15 26.40 21.20 23.99
CA SER A 15 26.90 22.32 24.85
C SER A 15 27.97 21.93 25.90
N SER A 16 29.15 22.55 26.07
CA SER A 16 29.72 23.93 25.99
C SER A 16 29.75 24.68 27.35
N THR A 17 30.91 25.19 27.83
CA THR A 17 31.41 26.58 27.66
C THR A 17 32.74 26.80 28.46
N GLY A 18 33.51 27.88 28.19
CA GLY A 18 34.72 28.29 28.98
C GLY A 18 34.40 29.31 30.10
N PRO A 19 35.32 30.21 30.56
CA PRO A 19 36.74 30.44 30.19
C PRO A 19 37.72 30.76 31.39
N ASP A 20 38.93 31.26 31.06
CA ASP A 20 39.83 32.17 31.83
C ASP A 20 41.04 31.62 32.67
N ARG A 21 42.16 32.38 32.59
CA ARG A 21 43.42 32.48 33.39
C ARG A 21 44.02 31.31 34.21
N GLY A 22 45.35 31.17 34.15
CA GLY A 22 46.17 30.84 35.35
C GLY A 22 47.49 30.09 35.09
N GLU A 23 48.58 30.57 35.70
CA GLU A 23 49.97 30.09 35.59
C GLU A 23 50.33 28.81 36.40
N GLU A 24 51.43 28.16 35.96
CA GLU A 24 52.49 27.46 36.74
C GLU A 24 52.26 26.13 37.53
N ARG A 25 53.23 25.20 37.32
CA ARG A 25 53.77 24.14 38.23
C ARG A 25 52.87 22.97 38.63
N GLU A 26 53.34 21.86 39.22
CA GLU A 26 54.61 21.06 39.20
C GLU A 26 54.22 19.71 39.86
N GLU A 27 54.75 18.57 39.39
CA GLU A 27 54.76 17.26 40.10
C GLU A 27 53.35 16.66 40.42
N GLU A 28 53.14 15.39 40.76
CA GLU A 28 54.01 14.32 41.29
C GLU A 28 53.55 12.93 40.77
N ARG A 29 54.30 11.87 41.10
CA ARG A 29 54.08 10.47 40.64
C ARG A 29 53.23 9.68 41.64
N GLU A 30 52.63 8.58 41.19
CA GLU A 30 52.77 7.29 41.91
C GLU A 30 52.54 6.07 40.99
N GLU A 31 53.35 5.02 41.21
CA GLU A 31 53.32 3.74 40.48
C GLU A 31 52.66 2.65 41.35
N ALA A 32 52.01 1.65 40.74
CA ALA A 32 51.79 0.35 41.37
C ALA A 32 51.75 -0.79 40.33
N GLU A 33 52.42 -1.89 40.63
CA GLU A 33 52.78 -2.98 39.71
C GLU A 33 51.73 -4.11 39.54
N PRO A 34 51.89 -5.03 38.55
CA PRO A 34 50.84 -5.95 38.11
C PRO A 34 51.03 -7.43 38.53
N GLY A 35 49.95 -8.22 38.40
CA GLY A 35 50.03 -9.67 38.16
C GLY A 35 48.81 -10.48 38.64
N PRO A 36 48.68 -11.78 38.26
CA PRO A 36 49.45 -12.52 37.26
C PRO A 36 48.58 -13.04 36.09
N LYS A 37 49.23 -13.45 34.99
CA LYS A 37 48.59 -14.24 33.92
C LYS A 37 48.43 -15.69 34.35
N VAL A 38 47.28 -16.29 34.08
CA VAL A 38 47.11 -17.75 34.01
C VAL A 38 46.61 -18.08 32.60
N GLN A 39 47.37 -18.89 31.86
CA GLN A 39 46.89 -19.51 30.63
C GLN A 39 46.11 -20.78 30.99
N VAL A 40 44.88 -20.88 30.52
CA VAL A 40 44.21 -22.18 30.31
C VAL A 40 43.79 -22.21 28.85
N GLN A 41 44.32 -23.19 28.11
CA GLN A 41 43.75 -23.60 26.83
C GLN A 41 42.65 -24.61 27.13
N GLU A 42 41.41 -24.26 26.84
CA GLU A 42 40.35 -25.24 26.57
C GLU A 42 39.68 -24.86 25.25
N ALA A 43 39.31 -25.89 24.49
CA ALA A 43 38.71 -25.76 23.18
C ALA A 43 37.30 -26.34 23.22
N GLY A 44 36.36 -25.64 22.57
CA GLY A 44 35.02 -26.16 22.30
C GLY A 44 33.99 -25.90 23.38
N ASP A 45 33.34 -24.73 23.29
CA ASP A 45 31.88 -24.72 23.26
C ASP A 45 31.40 -23.63 22.29
N GLY A 46 30.45 -23.97 21.41
CA GLY A 46 29.92 -23.12 20.34
C GLY A 46 28.77 -22.23 20.80
N GLY A 47 28.79 -21.81 22.07
CA GLY A 47 27.75 -21.02 22.71
C GLY A 47 27.80 -19.54 22.37
N GLY A 48 27.75 -19.19 21.09
CA GLY A 48 27.50 -17.81 20.66
C GLY A 48 26.09 -17.37 21.07
N GLU A 49 25.98 -16.32 21.87
CA GLU A 49 24.69 -15.63 22.06
C GLU A 49 24.24 -15.08 20.69
N ASN A 50 22.96 -15.25 20.33
CA ASN A 50 22.41 -14.78 19.06
C ASN A 50 22.19 -13.24 19.08
N THR A 51 23.24 -12.50 19.43
CA THR A 51 23.22 -11.04 19.61
C THR A 51 23.38 -10.35 18.27
N GLY A 52 22.44 -9.44 17.97
CA GLY A 52 22.53 -8.53 16.84
C GLY A 52 23.45 -7.33 17.06
N ASP A 53 23.69 -6.59 15.98
CA ASP A 53 24.43 -5.34 15.96
C ASP A 53 23.67 -4.24 16.73
N PRO A 54 24.24 -3.65 17.80
CA PRO A 54 23.56 -2.60 18.57
C PRO A 54 23.42 -1.26 17.82
N GLU A 55 24.07 -1.13 16.66
CA GLU A 55 23.97 0.04 15.78
C GLU A 55 22.70 0.06 14.92
N ILE A 56 21.99 -1.07 14.81
CA ILE A 56 20.73 -1.16 14.06
C ILE A 56 19.58 -0.75 14.96
N ILE A 57 19.00 0.43 14.71
CA ILE A 57 17.86 0.95 15.45
C ILE A 57 16.60 0.22 14.98
N LYS A 58 16.02 -0.62 15.86
CA LYS A 58 14.76 -1.33 15.64
C LYS A 58 13.66 -0.87 16.62
N SER A 59 12.43 -1.30 16.37
CA SER A 59 11.31 -1.07 17.29
C SER A 59 11.53 -1.79 18.63
N PRO A 60 11.22 -1.18 19.79
CA PRO A 60 11.30 -1.87 21.08
C PRO A 60 10.36 -3.08 21.22
N SER A 61 9.30 -3.13 20.40
CA SER A 61 8.36 -4.26 20.33
C SER A 61 8.82 -5.39 19.41
N ASP A 62 9.90 -5.19 18.64
CA ASP A 62 10.36 -6.17 17.66
C ASP A 62 11.33 -7.19 18.31
N PRO A 63 11.00 -8.50 18.34
CA PRO A 63 11.86 -9.53 18.92
C PRO A 63 13.08 -9.86 18.06
N LYS A 64 13.06 -9.57 16.75
CA LYS A 64 14.07 -10.03 15.78
C LYS A 64 15.47 -9.51 16.09
N GLN A 65 16.49 -10.26 15.70
CA GLN A 65 17.89 -9.86 15.82
C GLN A 65 18.47 -9.55 14.44
N TYR A 66 19.31 -8.52 14.35
CA TYR A 66 19.81 -7.97 13.10
C TYR A 66 21.34 -7.98 13.08
N ARG A 67 21.97 -8.33 11.96
CA ARG A 67 23.42 -8.19 11.79
C ARG A 67 23.73 -7.66 10.40
N TYR A 68 24.56 -6.64 10.32
CA TYR A 68 25.05 -6.12 9.04
C TYR A 68 26.44 -6.66 8.74
N ILE A 69 26.64 -7.21 7.55
CA ILE A 69 27.96 -7.64 7.06
C ILE A 69 28.23 -7.07 5.66
N GLU A 70 29.51 -6.89 5.34
CA GLU A 70 29.99 -6.62 3.99
C GLU A 70 30.86 -7.81 3.56
N LEU A 71 30.52 -8.45 2.43
CA LEU A 71 31.28 -9.57 1.89
C LEU A 71 32.56 -9.07 1.19
N THR A 72 33.53 -9.96 0.99
CA THR A 72 34.81 -9.60 0.35
C THR A 72 34.70 -9.16 -1.11
N ASN A 73 33.56 -9.43 -1.77
CA ASN A 73 33.21 -8.91 -3.09
C ASN A 73 32.45 -7.57 -3.05
N GLY A 74 32.24 -6.98 -1.86
CA GLY A 74 31.54 -5.70 -1.67
C GLY A 74 30.01 -5.79 -1.60
N LEU A 75 29.43 -7.00 -1.60
CA LEU A 75 27.99 -7.16 -1.34
C LEU A 75 27.68 -6.76 0.10
N ARG A 76 26.75 -5.82 0.27
CA ARG A 76 26.26 -5.37 1.57
C ARG A 76 25.05 -6.21 1.98
N VAL A 77 25.03 -6.75 3.20
CA VAL A 77 24.00 -7.71 3.63
C VAL A 77 23.42 -7.34 4.99
N MET A 78 22.09 -7.42 5.11
CA MET A 78 21.36 -7.49 6.37
C MET A 78 20.91 -8.94 6.65
N LEU A 79 21.26 -9.47 7.81
CA LEU A 79 20.81 -10.76 8.31
C LEU A 79 19.76 -10.53 9.40
N ILE A 80 18.63 -11.22 9.31
CA ILE A 80 17.46 -11.03 10.18
C ILE A 80 17.09 -12.39 10.77
N SER A 81 17.21 -12.51 12.08
CA SER A 81 16.96 -13.75 12.83
C SER A 81 15.70 -13.59 13.69
N ASP A 82 14.65 -14.34 13.34
CA ASP A 82 13.44 -14.53 14.16
C ASP A 82 13.57 -15.80 15.02
N PHE A 83 14.79 -16.08 15.52
CA PHE A 83 15.09 -17.23 16.35
C PHE A 83 14.55 -17.03 17.77
N THR A 84 13.37 -17.59 18.05
CA THR A 84 12.91 -17.87 19.40
C THR A 84 13.67 -19.07 19.95
N GLY A 85 14.42 -18.90 21.04
CA GLY A 85 15.16 -20.00 21.68
C GLY A 85 14.25 -21.11 22.23
N PRO A 86 14.81 -22.22 22.76
CA PRO A 86 14.07 -23.45 23.12
C PRO A 86 13.19 -23.33 24.39
N ALA A 87 12.60 -22.17 24.64
CA ALA A 87 11.70 -21.88 25.76
C ALA A 87 10.20 -22.00 25.38
N SER A 88 9.88 -22.38 24.14
CA SER A 88 8.52 -22.64 23.65
C SER A 88 8.38 -24.06 23.08
N SER A 89 9.02 -25.05 23.71
CA SER A 89 8.84 -26.48 23.40
C SER A 89 7.45 -26.95 23.84
N GLY A 90 6.43 -26.58 23.05
CA GLY A 90 5.07 -27.11 23.10
C GLY A 90 4.68 -27.80 21.79
N ASP A 91 5.15 -27.27 20.65
CA ASP A 91 4.65 -27.65 19.32
C ASP A 91 5.68 -28.44 18.48
N ASP A 92 6.99 -28.23 18.67
CA ASP A 92 8.05 -28.81 17.80
C ASP A 92 8.25 -30.34 17.93
N GLU A 93 7.86 -30.98 19.05
CA GLU A 93 8.03 -32.44 19.24
C GLU A 93 6.79 -33.27 18.84
N SER A 94 5.65 -32.64 18.55
CA SER A 94 4.41 -33.34 18.16
C SER A 94 4.24 -33.54 16.65
N GLU A 95 5.02 -32.86 15.81
CA GLU A 95 4.89 -32.91 14.34
C GLU A 95 5.84 -33.93 13.67
N GLU A 96 6.69 -34.63 14.41
CA GLU A 96 7.66 -35.61 13.83
C GLU A 96 7.03 -36.95 13.38
N GLU A 97 5.76 -37.26 13.72
CA GLU A 97 5.15 -38.57 13.41
C GLU A 97 4.06 -38.58 12.30
N GLU A 98 3.57 -37.44 11.79
CA GLU A 98 2.47 -37.42 10.79
C GLU A 98 2.89 -37.30 9.30
N GLU A 99 4.15 -36.99 8.96
CA GLU A 99 4.64 -36.92 7.56
C GLU A 99 5.04 -38.29 6.94
N LEU A 100 4.44 -39.41 7.38
CA LEU A 100 4.70 -40.76 6.85
C LEU A 100 3.44 -41.52 6.41
N GLY A 101 2.69 -40.96 5.45
CA GLY A 101 1.73 -41.76 4.70
C GLY A 101 0.70 -41.01 3.87
N GLU A 102 1.10 -40.47 2.72
CA GLU A 102 0.22 -40.31 1.53
C GLU A 102 1.09 -39.97 0.29
N GLU A 103 1.61 -41.00 -0.37
CA GLU A 103 2.10 -40.90 -1.75
C GLU A 103 0.91 -41.14 -2.70
N GLU A 104 0.27 -40.07 -3.18
CA GLU A 104 -0.57 -40.14 -4.39
C GLU A 104 0.14 -39.42 -5.55
N GLU A 105 0.15 -40.08 -6.72
CA GLU A 105 0.80 -39.60 -7.93
C GLU A 105 -0.11 -38.58 -8.64
N GLU A 106 0.24 -37.29 -8.63
CA GLU A 106 -0.35 -36.30 -9.55
C GLU A 106 0.53 -36.15 -10.81
N GLU A 107 -0.07 -36.43 -11.97
CA GLU A 107 0.57 -36.29 -13.28
C GLU A 107 0.69 -34.82 -13.72
N GLU A 108 1.66 -34.56 -14.60
CA GLU A 108 1.97 -33.24 -15.17
C GLU A 108 0.78 -32.63 -15.92
N ASP A 109 0.34 -31.42 -15.56
CA ASP A 109 -0.31 -30.50 -16.49
C ASP A 109 0.39 -29.14 -16.48
N SER A 110 0.72 -28.65 -17.67
CA SER A 110 1.49 -27.43 -17.89
C SER A 110 0.54 -26.27 -18.18
N GLY A 111 0.17 -25.52 -17.13
CA GLY A 111 -0.56 -24.26 -17.21
C GLY A 111 0.36 -23.06 -16.96
N GLU A 112 0.20 -22.00 -17.75
CA GLU A 112 1.02 -20.78 -17.70
C GLU A 112 0.85 -20.02 -16.36
N GLY A 113 1.85 -19.24 -15.98
CA GLY A 113 1.92 -18.59 -14.67
C GLY A 113 0.80 -17.57 -14.46
N THR A 114 0.15 -17.64 -13.30
CA THR A 114 -0.56 -16.50 -12.73
C THR A 114 0.46 -15.53 -12.17
N GLU A 115 0.78 -14.50 -12.93
CA GLU A 115 1.36 -13.25 -12.44
C GLU A 115 0.37 -12.66 -11.42
N GLU A 116 0.68 -12.75 -10.11
CA GLU A 116 0.03 -11.93 -9.09
C GLU A 116 0.65 -10.53 -9.16
N GLU A 117 0.30 -9.76 -10.20
CA GLU A 117 0.60 -8.33 -10.24
C GLU A 117 -0.11 -7.64 -9.07
N SER A 118 0.68 -7.06 -8.17
CA SER A 118 0.19 -6.12 -7.16
C SER A 118 -0.23 -4.82 -7.87
N GLU A 119 -1.50 -4.74 -8.28
CA GLU A 119 -2.07 -3.46 -8.74
C GLU A 119 -2.03 -2.45 -7.58
N GLU A 120 -1.06 -1.53 -7.62
CA GLU A 120 -1.08 -0.27 -6.85
C GLU A 120 -2.17 0.66 -7.38
N ASP A 121 -3.44 0.24 -7.25
CA ASP A 121 -4.60 0.99 -7.70
C ASP A 121 -4.93 2.09 -6.66
N GLU A 122 -4.07 3.11 -6.56
CA GLU A 122 -4.28 4.30 -5.70
C GLU A 122 -5.63 5.01 -5.97
N ASP A 123 -6.25 4.76 -7.14
CA ASP A 123 -7.50 5.38 -7.60
C ASP A 123 -8.79 4.61 -7.20
N ASP A 124 -8.75 3.37 -6.69
CA ASP A 124 -10.00 2.59 -6.42
C ASP A 124 -10.69 2.98 -5.08
N LYS A 125 -10.12 3.92 -4.30
CA LYS A 125 -10.76 4.52 -3.10
C LYS A 125 -12.03 5.34 -3.37
N ASP A 126 -12.39 5.62 -4.63
CA ASP A 126 -13.59 6.40 -4.99
C ASP A 126 -14.86 5.53 -5.21
N SER A 127 -14.87 4.26 -4.78
CA SER A 127 -16.12 3.50 -4.60
C SER A 127 -16.16 2.61 -3.36
N ASP A 128 -17.06 2.94 -2.42
CA ASP A 128 -17.50 2.08 -1.30
C ASP A 128 -18.27 0.80 -1.76
N PHE A 129 -18.04 0.32 -3.00
CA PHE A 129 -18.66 -0.88 -3.60
C PHE A 129 -17.72 -2.06 -3.75
N GLU A 130 -16.61 -2.04 -3.01
CA GLU A 130 -15.87 -3.25 -2.70
C GLU A 130 -16.68 -4.09 -1.71
N ASP A 131 -17.48 -5.02 -2.26
CA ASP A 131 -17.95 -6.20 -1.51
C ASP A 131 -16.72 -6.85 -0.86
N ASP A 132 -16.71 -6.94 0.48
CA ASP A 132 -15.69 -7.66 1.27
C ASP A 132 -15.72 -9.17 0.94
N GLU A 133 -15.17 -9.59 -0.20
CA GLU A 133 -14.54 -10.90 -0.31
C GLU A 133 -13.04 -10.71 -0.16
N ASP A 134 -12.59 -10.97 1.08
CA ASP A 134 -11.24 -11.41 1.44
C ASP A 134 -10.74 -12.36 0.35
N GLY A 135 -9.93 -11.82 -0.58
CA GLY A 135 -9.37 -12.56 -1.71
C GLY A 135 -8.63 -13.76 -1.12
N GLY A 136 -9.06 -14.96 -1.49
CA GLY A 136 -8.87 -16.17 -0.69
C GLY A 136 -7.42 -16.64 -0.54
N LYS A 137 -6.58 -15.88 0.20
CA LYS A 137 -5.52 -16.45 1.03
C LYS A 137 -6.22 -17.48 1.90
N ARG A 138 -6.16 -18.75 1.46
CA ARG A 138 -6.65 -19.90 2.22
C ARG A 138 -6.23 -19.67 3.66
N LYS A 139 -7.16 -19.74 4.60
CA LYS A 139 -6.81 -19.91 6.02
C LYS A 139 -6.12 -21.26 6.16
N LYS A 140 -4.83 -21.30 5.81
CA LYS A 140 -3.85 -22.19 6.43
C LYS A 140 -4.05 -22.06 7.95
N GLY A 141 -3.70 -23.10 8.70
CA GLY A 141 -3.73 -23.05 10.17
C GLY A 141 -2.69 -22.05 10.70
N PRO A 142 -2.06 -22.31 11.86
CA PRO A 142 -0.81 -21.64 12.18
C PRO A 142 0.27 -22.04 11.16
N SER A 143 0.31 -21.39 9.99
CA SER A 143 1.33 -21.65 8.99
C SER A 143 2.69 -21.25 9.54
N GLU A 144 3.68 -22.13 9.39
CA GLU A 144 5.05 -21.83 9.78
C GLU A 144 5.50 -20.52 9.10
N LYS A 145 5.96 -19.52 9.89
CA LYS A 145 6.50 -18.27 9.32
C LYS A 145 7.56 -18.60 8.28
N GLN A 146 7.35 -18.11 7.06
CA GLN A 146 8.24 -18.36 5.94
C GLN A 146 9.58 -17.64 6.15
N SER A 147 10.63 -18.20 5.54
CA SER A 147 11.94 -17.55 5.43
C SER A 147 12.04 -16.90 4.07
N ALA A 148 12.56 -15.68 4.02
CA ALA A 148 12.53 -14.85 2.82
C ALA A 148 13.89 -14.17 2.58
N ALA A 149 14.19 -13.85 1.32
CA ALA A 149 15.33 -13.03 0.98
C ALA A 149 15.03 -12.14 -0.23
N ALA A 150 15.56 -10.91 -0.19
CA ALA A 150 15.47 -9.96 -1.29
C ALA A 150 16.82 -9.31 -1.59
N LEU A 151 17.08 -9.04 -2.87
CA LEU A 151 18.31 -8.43 -3.35
C LEU A 151 17.98 -7.29 -4.31
N CYS A 152 18.35 -6.08 -3.90
CA CYS A 152 18.26 -4.89 -4.73
C CYS A 152 19.60 -4.69 -5.47
N VAL A 153 19.56 -4.78 -6.80
CA VAL A 153 20.62 -4.29 -7.68
C VAL A 153 20.42 -2.80 -7.84
N GLY A 154 21.41 -1.98 -7.47
CA GLY A 154 21.35 -0.53 -7.63
C GLY A 154 21.48 -0.04 -9.09
N ILE A 155 20.81 -0.69 -10.04
CA ILE A 155 20.71 -0.37 -11.46
C ILE A 155 19.27 -0.65 -11.91
N GLY A 156 18.65 0.28 -12.64
CA GLY A 156 17.33 0.08 -13.27
C GLY A 156 17.27 0.63 -14.70
N SER A 157 16.07 0.89 -15.20
CA SER A 157 15.77 1.31 -16.58
C SER A 157 16.45 2.62 -17.02
N PHE A 158 16.85 3.51 -16.11
CA PHE A 158 17.67 4.70 -16.45
C PHE A 158 19.03 4.32 -17.05
N SER A 159 19.53 3.10 -16.80
CA SER A 159 20.75 2.57 -17.43
C SER A 159 20.54 1.97 -18.83
N ASP A 160 19.29 1.86 -19.32
CA ASP A 160 18.99 1.19 -20.59
C ASP A 160 19.74 1.80 -21.79
N PRO A 161 20.23 0.98 -22.72
CA PRO A 161 20.75 1.49 -23.98
C PRO A 161 19.64 2.16 -24.81
N ASN A 162 19.92 3.34 -25.37
CA ASN A 162 18.97 4.06 -26.23
C ASN A 162 18.52 3.28 -27.49
N ASP A 163 19.24 2.22 -27.88
CA ASP A 163 18.89 1.31 -28.98
C ASP A 163 18.07 0.08 -28.54
N LEU A 164 17.90 -0.14 -27.24
CA LEU A 164 17.16 -1.23 -26.59
C LEU A 164 16.44 -0.74 -25.30
N PRO A 165 15.38 0.08 -25.38
CA PRO A 165 14.54 0.41 -24.22
C PRO A 165 13.81 -0.83 -23.67
N GLY A 166 13.80 -0.97 -22.34
CA GLY A 166 13.33 -2.14 -21.60
C GLY A 166 14.37 -3.25 -21.43
N LEU A 167 15.67 -2.95 -21.49
CA LEU A 167 16.71 -3.99 -21.40
C LEU A 167 17.02 -4.40 -19.96
N ALA A 168 16.88 -3.50 -18.99
CA ALA A 168 16.97 -3.82 -17.57
C ALA A 168 15.83 -4.76 -17.16
N HIS A 169 14.59 -4.38 -17.45
CA HIS A 169 13.40 -5.21 -17.21
C HIS A 169 13.49 -6.56 -17.94
N PHE A 170 13.89 -6.57 -19.22
CA PHE A 170 14.12 -7.83 -19.92
C PHE A 170 15.30 -8.68 -19.38
N LEU A 171 16.26 -8.10 -18.66
CA LEU A 171 17.29 -8.88 -17.97
C LEU A 171 16.75 -9.53 -16.70
N GLU A 172 15.85 -8.86 -15.99
CA GLU A 172 15.17 -9.39 -14.82
C GLU A 172 14.48 -10.73 -15.13
N HIS A 173 13.57 -10.76 -16.11
CA HIS A 173 12.98 -12.01 -16.63
C HIS A 173 14.04 -13.05 -17.00
N MET A 174 15.04 -12.63 -17.78
CA MET A 174 16.01 -13.56 -18.36
C MET A 174 17.02 -14.15 -17.36
N VAL A 175 17.12 -13.66 -16.11
CA VAL A 175 17.95 -14.32 -15.09
C VAL A 175 17.26 -15.50 -14.41
N PHE A 176 15.92 -15.55 -14.39
CA PHE A 176 15.16 -16.72 -13.93
C PHE A 176 15.36 -17.93 -14.87
N MET A 177 15.60 -17.68 -16.17
CA MET A 177 15.73 -18.66 -17.26
C MET A 177 17.01 -19.52 -17.19
N GLY A 178 17.17 -20.26 -16.10
CA GLY A 178 18.24 -21.23 -15.84
C GLY A 178 19.62 -20.64 -15.53
N SER A 179 20.42 -21.37 -14.76
CA SER A 179 21.80 -21.06 -14.38
C SER A 179 22.77 -22.21 -14.66
N GLU A 180 24.08 -21.96 -14.61
CA GLU A 180 25.09 -23.02 -14.86
C GLU A 180 25.00 -24.19 -13.86
N LYS A 181 24.62 -23.91 -12.60
CA LYS A 181 24.44 -24.91 -11.54
C LYS A 181 23.04 -25.54 -11.55
N TYR A 182 22.01 -24.77 -11.94
CA TYR A 182 20.62 -25.23 -12.07
C TYR A 182 20.09 -24.89 -13.47
N PRO A 183 20.33 -25.74 -14.48
CA PRO A 183 20.08 -25.41 -15.89
C PRO A 183 18.63 -25.59 -16.36
N SER A 184 17.72 -26.05 -15.48
CA SER A 184 16.30 -26.11 -15.79
C SER A 184 15.71 -24.71 -15.83
N GLU A 185 14.95 -24.41 -16.87
CA GLU A 185 14.45 -23.06 -17.15
C GLU A 185 13.58 -22.51 -16.03
N ASN A 186 12.53 -23.25 -15.63
CA ASN A 186 11.63 -22.89 -14.52
C ASN A 186 11.99 -23.64 -13.23
N GLY A 187 13.27 -24.00 -13.06
CA GLY A 187 13.72 -24.87 -11.96
C GLY A 187 13.68 -24.25 -10.56
N PHE A 188 13.49 -22.93 -10.47
CA PHE A 188 13.37 -22.20 -9.19
C PHE A 188 11.90 -22.03 -8.79
N ASP A 189 11.07 -21.43 -9.66
CA ASP A 189 9.61 -21.34 -9.51
C ASP A 189 8.96 -22.68 -9.12
N ALA A 190 9.24 -23.74 -9.89
CA ALA A 190 8.72 -25.09 -9.60
C ALA A 190 9.23 -25.65 -8.26
N PHE A 191 10.38 -25.20 -7.76
CA PHE A 191 10.88 -25.58 -6.44
C PHE A 191 10.16 -24.80 -5.33
N LEU A 192 9.88 -23.50 -5.50
CA LEU A 192 9.19 -22.70 -4.51
C LEU A 192 7.72 -23.12 -4.36
N LYS A 193 6.99 -23.23 -5.48
CA LYS A 193 5.59 -23.71 -5.50
C LYS A 193 5.45 -25.07 -4.80
N LYS A 194 6.38 -26.01 -5.05
CA LYS A 194 6.41 -27.33 -4.39
C LYS A 194 6.64 -27.27 -2.87
N HIS A 195 7.29 -26.23 -2.37
CA HIS A 195 7.60 -26.06 -0.94
C HIS A 195 6.86 -24.86 -0.32
N GLY A 196 5.71 -24.50 -0.90
CA GLY A 196 4.74 -23.57 -0.33
C GLY A 196 5.17 -22.10 -0.28
N GLY A 197 6.15 -21.69 -1.08
CA GLY A 197 6.60 -20.30 -1.22
C GLY A 197 6.43 -19.74 -2.63
N SER A 198 6.77 -18.46 -2.78
CA SER A 198 6.68 -17.69 -4.03
C SER A 198 7.90 -16.80 -4.27
N ASP A 199 8.06 -16.32 -5.50
CA ASP A 199 9.06 -15.33 -5.91
C ASP A 199 8.44 -14.20 -6.74
N ASN A 200 9.09 -13.05 -6.73
CA ASN A 200 8.75 -11.91 -7.59
C ASN A 200 9.99 -11.04 -7.85
N ALA A 201 9.91 -10.13 -8.82
CA ALA A 201 10.93 -9.13 -9.10
C ALA A 201 10.29 -7.85 -9.67
N SER A 202 11.06 -6.75 -9.67
CA SER A 202 10.61 -5.46 -10.19
C SER A 202 11.78 -4.62 -10.71
N THR A 203 11.59 -3.91 -11.82
CA THR A 203 12.58 -2.97 -12.39
C THR A 203 12.07 -1.54 -12.40
N ASP A 204 12.63 -0.74 -11.50
CA ASP A 204 12.39 0.69 -11.35
C ASP A 204 13.39 1.50 -12.22
N CYS A 205 13.44 2.82 -12.02
CA CYS A 205 14.33 3.74 -12.72
C CYS A 205 15.82 3.51 -12.39
N GLU A 206 16.18 3.42 -11.11
CA GLU A 206 17.58 3.32 -10.67
C GLU A 206 17.91 2.02 -9.90
N ARG A 207 16.94 1.11 -9.79
CA ARG A 207 17.00 -0.15 -9.05
C ARG A 207 16.29 -1.28 -9.80
N THR A 208 16.71 -2.52 -9.55
CA THR A 208 15.95 -3.74 -9.87
C THR A 208 16.00 -4.62 -8.63
N VAL A 209 14.84 -5.04 -8.12
CA VAL A 209 14.70 -5.85 -6.91
C VAL A 209 14.26 -7.26 -7.30
N PHE A 210 14.77 -8.25 -6.59
CA PHE A 210 14.36 -9.64 -6.68
C PHE A 210 14.03 -10.12 -5.28
N GLN A 211 13.01 -10.95 -5.12
CA GLN A 211 12.65 -11.52 -3.83
C GLN A 211 12.03 -12.91 -3.93
N PHE A 212 12.12 -13.67 -2.84
CA PHE A 212 11.38 -14.91 -2.67
C PHE A 212 11.14 -15.23 -1.19
N ASP A 213 10.14 -16.08 -0.94
CA ASP A 213 9.95 -16.77 0.33
C ASP A 213 9.82 -18.29 0.16
N VAL A 214 10.00 -19.03 1.25
CA VAL A 214 9.81 -20.49 1.29
C VAL A 214 9.71 -21.00 2.74
N GLN A 215 9.18 -22.21 2.92
CA GLN A 215 9.29 -22.94 4.19
C GLN A 215 10.75 -23.04 4.69
N ARG A 216 10.94 -22.80 5.99
CA ARG A 216 12.25 -22.75 6.66
C ARG A 216 13.17 -23.93 6.30
N LYS A 217 12.64 -25.16 6.35
CA LYS A 217 13.37 -26.42 6.06
C LYS A 217 14.08 -26.43 4.69
N LYS A 218 13.64 -25.58 3.73
CA LYS A 218 14.15 -25.49 2.36
C LYS A 218 14.91 -24.21 2.03
N PHE A 219 15.02 -23.28 2.97
CA PHE A 219 15.53 -21.93 2.73
C PHE A 219 16.97 -21.88 2.22
N ARG A 220 17.90 -22.64 2.80
CA ARG A 220 19.30 -22.70 2.30
C ARG A 220 19.39 -23.18 0.85
N GLU A 221 18.55 -24.14 0.48
CA GLU A 221 18.50 -24.73 -0.87
C GLU A 221 17.87 -23.76 -1.88
N ALA A 222 16.91 -22.94 -1.44
CA ALA A 222 16.36 -21.85 -2.22
C ALA A 222 17.38 -20.72 -2.45
N LEU A 223 18.04 -20.24 -1.38
CA LEU A 223 19.12 -19.24 -1.44
C LEU A 223 20.21 -19.65 -2.44
N ASP A 224 20.66 -20.91 -2.40
CA ASP A 224 21.70 -21.43 -3.27
C ASP A 224 21.27 -21.50 -4.75
N ARG A 225 20.00 -21.82 -5.04
CA ARG A 225 19.43 -21.71 -6.40
C ARG A 225 19.36 -20.28 -6.89
N TRP A 226 18.73 -19.42 -6.09
CA TRP A 226 18.41 -18.04 -6.43
C TRP A 226 19.67 -17.19 -6.62
N ALA A 227 20.69 -17.38 -5.78
CA ALA A 227 21.97 -16.70 -5.92
C ALA A 227 22.63 -16.91 -7.30
N GLN A 228 22.33 -18.01 -8.00
CA GLN A 228 22.91 -18.28 -9.32
C GLN A 228 22.43 -17.30 -10.41
N PHE A 229 21.29 -16.62 -10.21
CA PHE A 229 20.80 -15.52 -11.07
C PHE A 229 21.83 -14.38 -11.13
N PHE A 230 22.55 -14.16 -10.02
CA PHE A 230 23.56 -13.10 -9.88
C PHE A 230 25.00 -13.61 -10.11
N ILE A 231 25.23 -14.94 -10.08
CA ILE A 231 26.56 -15.55 -10.25
C ILE A 231 26.83 -15.97 -11.70
N CYS A 232 25.97 -16.82 -12.28
CA CYS A 232 26.14 -17.33 -13.65
C CYS A 232 24.81 -17.79 -14.28
N PRO A 233 23.89 -16.85 -14.60
CA PRO A 233 22.66 -17.16 -15.31
C PRO A 233 22.98 -17.54 -16.77
N LEU A 234 22.33 -18.58 -17.28
CA LEU A 234 22.47 -18.99 -18.68
C LEU A 234 21.86 -17.93 -19.59
N MET A 235 20.70 -17.38 -19.19
CA MET A 235 19.78 -16.63 -20.04
C MET A 235 19.49 -17.47 -21.29
N ILE A 236 18.76 -18.58 -21.12
CA ILE A 236 18.62 -19.63 -22.15
C ILE A 236 18.18 -19.00 -23.49
N ARG A 237 18.99 -19.22 -24.53
CA ARG A 237 18.86 -18.49 -25.79
C ARG A 237 17.53 -18.77 -26.51
N ASP A 238 16.98 -19.97 -26.30
CA ASP A 238 15.74 -20.39 -26.93
C ASP A 238 14.50 -19.91 -26.13
N ALA A 239 14.68 -19.43 -24.90
CA ALA A 239 13.64 -18.78 -24.09
C ALA A 239 13.44 -17.30 -24.50
N ILE A 240 14.49 -16.59 -24.92
CA ILE A 240 14.47 -15.17 -25.32
C ILE A 240 13.25 -14.77 -26.17
N ASP A 241 12.90 -15.61 -27.15
CA ASP A 241 11.82 -15.29 -28.09
C ASP A 241 10.42 -15.48 -27.48
N ARG A 242 10.28 -16.16 -26.34
CA ARG A 242 9.08 -16.26 -25.49
C ARG A 242 9.06 -15.17 -24.42
N GLU A 243 10.14 -14.98 -23.69
CA GLU A 243 10.22 -13.98 -22.61
C GLU A 243 9.99 -12.55 -23.12
N VAL A 244 10.33 -12.24 -24.38
CA VAL A 244 9.97 -10.95 -25.00
C VAL A 244 8.47 -10.83 -25.31
N GLU A 245 7.75 -11.95 -25.48
CA GLU A 245 6.28 -11.92 -25.62
C GLU A 245 5.58 -11.83 -24.24
N ALA A 246 6.19 -12.36 -23.16
CA ALA A 246 5.74 -12.09 -21.79
C ALA A 246 5.83 -10.59 -21.47
N VAL A 247 7.01 -9.98 -21.69
CA VAL A 247 7.20 -8.52 -21.55
C VAL A 247 6.30 -7.70 -22.50
N ASP A 248 5.89 -8.23 -23.65
CA ASP A 248 4.88 -7.56 -24.48
C ASP A 248 3.46 -7.69 -23.89
N SER A 249 3.15 -8.81 -23.24
CA SER A 249 1.88 -9.11 -22.57
C SER A 249 1.64 -8.18 -21.38
N GLU A 250 2.59 -8.12 -20.43
CA GLU A 250 2.59 -7.15 -19.31
C GLU A 250 2.38 -5.73 -19.83
N TYR A 251 3.13 -5.34 -20.85
CA TYR A 251 2.97 -4.03 -21.48
C TYR A 251 1.59 -3.83 -22.14
N GLN A 252 0.92 -4.87 -22.66
CA GLN A 252 -0.47 -4.75 -23.14
C GLN A 252 -1.48 -4.67 -21.97
N LEU A 253 -1.24 -5.37 -20.85
CA LEU A 253 -2.07 -5.34 -19.64
C LEU A 253 -1.99 -3.98 -18.92
N ALA A 254 -0.79 -3.41 -18.82
CA ALA A 254 -0.54 -2.09 -18.25
C ALA A 254 -1.09 -0.93 -19.12
N LYS A 255 -1.25 -1.14 -20.43
CA LYS A 255 -1.65 -0.14 -21.43
C LYS A 255 -2.95 0.64 -21.16
N PRO A 256 -4.03 0.03 -20.63
CA PRO A 256 -5.22 0.74 -20.16
C PRO A 256 -5.04 1.55 -18.88
N SER A 257 -3.97 1.38 -18.09
CA SER A 257 -3.77 2.12 -16.83
C SER A 257 -3.56 3.61 -17.08
N ASP A 258 -4.46 4.45 -16.55
CA ASP A 258 -4.35 5.91 -16.67
C ASP A 258 -3.14 6.48 -15.90
N SER A 259 -2.60 5.77 -14.90
CA SER A 259 -1.36 6.17 -14.20
C SER A 259 -0.12 6.01 -15.08
N HIS A 260 0.12 4.83 -15.66
CA HIS A 260 1.24 4.59 -16.58
C HIS A 260 1.16 5.49 -17.84
N ARG A 261 -0.07 5.77 -18.30
CA ARG A 261 -0.35 6.72 -19.40
C ARG A 261 0.03 8.16 -19.06
N LYS A 262 -0.19 8.58 -17.82
CA LYS A 262 0.24 9.88 -17.25
C LYS A 262 1.77 9.93 -17.17
N GLU A 263 2.42 8.91 -16.62
CA GLU A 263 3.89 8.85 -16.51
C GLU A 263 4.60 8.92 -17.85
N MET A 264 4.21 8.10 -18.83
CA MET A 264 4.84 8.12 -20.15
C MET A 264 4.56 9.42 -20.92
N LEU A 265 3.39 10.03 -20.74
CA LEU A 265 3.12 11.37 -21.27
C LEU A 265 4.05 12.40 -20.62
N PHE A 266 4.22 12.34 -19.29
CA PHE A 266 5.06 13.26 -18.53
C PHE A 266 6.56 13.10 -18.86
N GLY A 267 7.06 11.87 -18.95
CA GLY A 267 8.41 11.54 -19.40
C GLY A 267 8.68 11.99 -20.85
N SER A 268 7.65 11.98 -21.72
CA SER A 268 7.77 12.51 -23.08
C SER A 268 8.02 14.04 -23.16
N LEU A 269 7.79 14.77 -22.06
CA LEU A 269 8.09 16.20 -21.94
C LEU A 269 9.54 16.49 -21.53
N ALA A 270 10.31 15.46 -21.13
CA ALA A 270 11.67 15.61 -20.64
C ALA A 270 12.64 16.10 -21.74
N LYS A 271 13.71 16.80 -21.32
CA LYS A 271 14.76 17.30 -22.21
C LYS A 271 15.41 16.16 -23.00
N PRO A 272 15.73 16.36 -24.30
CA PRO A 272 16.39 15.34 -25.11
C PRO A 272 17.67 14.80 -24.47
N GLY A 273 17.69 13.49 -24.19
CA GLY A 273 18.82 12.80 -23.56
C GLY A 273 18.70 12.58 -22.05
N HIS A 274 17.70 13.18 -21.38
CA HIS A 274 17.39 12.89 -19.98
C HIS A 274 16.84 11.46 -19.83
N PRO A 275 17.26 10.66 -18.82
CA PRO A 275 16.86 9.26 -18.69
C PRO A 275 15.35 9.06 -18.46
N MET A 276 14.68 10.00 -17.80
CA MET A 276 13.21 10.04 -17.65
C MET A 276 12.41 9.91 -18.96
N GLY A 277 12.98 10.31 -20.11
CA GLY A 277 12.33 10.16 -21.41
C GLY A 277 12.47 8.77 -22.04
N LYS A 278 13.04 7.80 -21.32
CA LYS A 278 13.15 6.40 -21.77
C LYS A 278 11.83 5.65 -21.57
N PHE A 279 11.68 4.58 -22.33
CA PHE A 279 10.58 3.65 -22.20
C PHE A 279 11.07 2.45 -21.40
N CYS A 280 10.72 2.43 -20.11
CA CYS A 280 11.19 1.46 -19.10
C CYS A 280 10.63 0.04 -19.30
N TRP A 281 9.35 -0.08 -19.67
CA TRP A 281 8.65 -1.36 -19.87
C TRP A 281 9.34 -2.30 -20.85
N GLY A 282 9.75 -1.80 -22.02
CA GLY A 282 10.07 -2.67 -23.15
C GLY A 282 8.83 -3.25 -23.82
N ASN A 283 9.02 -3.94 -24.95
CA ASN A 283 8.01 -4.72 -25.68
C ASN A 283 8.64 -5.45 -26.88
N ALA A 284 7.84 -6.24 -27.62
CA ALA A 284 8.28 -6.92 -28.83
C ALA A 284 8.69 -5.97 -29.97
N GLN A 285 8.34 -4.67 -29.92
CA GLN A 285 8.91 -3.68 -30.84
C GLN A 285 10.37 -3.34 -30.47
N THR A 286 10.65 -2.98 -29.21
CA THR A 286 11.98 -2.53 -28.78
C THR A 286 12.99 -3.66 -28.61
N LEU A 287 12.53 -4.85 -28.18
CA LEU A 287 13.40 -5.97 -27.82
C LEU A 287 13.55 -7.02 -28.94
N LYS A 288 12.57 -7.13 -29.87
CA LYS A 288 12.58 -8.16 -30.94
C LYS A 288 12.58 -7.53 -32.34
N THR A 289 11.60 -6.70 -32.66
CA THR A 289 11.35 -6.26 -34.04
C THR A 289 12.34 -5.20 -34.54
N GLU A 290 12.57 -4.12 -33.80
CA GLU A 290 13.56 -3.10 -34.19
C GLU A 290 15.00 -3.61 -34.15
N PRO A 291 15.45 -4.37 -33.14
CA PRO A 291 16.79 -4.93 -33.09
C PRO A 291 17.09 -5.86 -34.28
N ARG A 292 16.15 -6.73 -34.65
CA ARG A 292 16.24 -7.58 -35.86
C ARG A 292 16.42 -6.74 -37.13
N LYS A 293 15.65 -5.66 -37.31
CA LYS A 293 15.80 -4.72 -38.45
C LYS A 293 17.16 -4.02 -38.46
N LYS A 294 17.64 -3.57 -37.29
CA LYS A 294 18.94 -2.89 -37.09
C LYS A 294 20.14 -3.85 -37.06
N ARG A 295 19.91 -5.17 -37.13
CA ARG A 295 20.92 -6.26 -36.96
C ARG A 295 21.66 -6.22 -35.61
N ILE A 296 20.99 -5.73 -34.56
CA ILE A 296 21.48 -5.74 -33.19
C ILE A 296 21.31 -7.16 -32.62
N ASN A 297 22.38 -7.71 -32.04
CA ASN A 297 22.31 -8.99 -31.33
C ASN A 297 21.91 -8.74 -29.87
N VAL A 298 20.62 -8.85 -29.60
CA VAL A 298 19.99 -8.58 -28.29
C VAL A 298 20.60 -9.46 -27.20
N TYR A 299 20.72 -10.77 -27.42
CA TYR A 299 21.37 -11.68 -26.46
C TYR A 299 22.78 -11.25 -26.06
N LYS A 300 23.61 -10.81 -27.03
CA LYS A 300 24.94 -10.29 -26.73
C LYS A 300 24.88 -8.99 -25.93
N ARG A 301 23.90 -8.11 -26.18
CA ARG A 301 23.70 -6.86 -25.44
C ARG A 301 23.24 -7.14 -24.01
N LEU A 302 22.25 -8.02 -23.83
CA LEU A 302 21.77 -8.53 -22.55
C LEU A 302 22.92 -9.08 -21.68
N ARG A 303 23.70 -10.03 -22.21
CA ARG A 303 24.90 -10.55 -21.52
C ARG A 303 26.01 -9.51 -21.29
N SER A 304 26.05 -8.43 -22.06
CA SER A 304 27.00 -7.32 -21.82
C SER A 304 26.48 -6.37 -20.72
N PHE A 305 25.16 -6.17 -20.65
CA PHE A 305 24.49 -5.39 -19.62
C PHE A 305 24.65 -6.07 -18.26
N TRP A 306 24.27 -7.36 -18.15
CA TRP A 306 24.50 -8.16 -16.94
C TRP A 306 25.95 -8.06 -16.44
N LYS A 307 26.95 -8.30 -17.31
CA LYS A 307 28.38 -8.19 -16.91
C LYS A 307 28.83 -6.79 -16.45
N ARG A 308 28.15 -5.73 -16.91
CA ARG A 308 28.47 -4.34 -16.54
C ARG A 308 27.73 -3.90 -15.26
N HIS A 309 26.54 -4.44 -15.01
CA HIS A 309 25.58 -3.89 -14.07
C HIS A 309 25.23 -4.84 -12.92
N TYR A 310 25.30 -6.16 -13.10
CA TYR A 310 25.07 -7.13 -12.02
C TYR A 310 26.42 -7.40 -11.36
N SER A 311 26.76 -6.55 -10.38
CA SER A 311 28.05 -6.54 -9.69
C SER A 311 27.82 -6.37 -8.20
N ALA A 312 28.48 -7.21 -7.39
CA ALA A 312 28.26 -7.33 -5.94
C ALA A 312 28.28 -5.99 -5.19
N HIS A 313 29.20 -5.09 -5.51
CA HIS A 313 29.32 -3.78 -4.86
C HIS A 313 28.29 -2.72 -5.29
N TYR A 314 27.35 -3.06 -6.17
CA TYR A 314 26.12 -2.27 -6.40
C TYR A 314 24.90 -2.88 -5.70
N MET A 315 25.05 -4.05 -5.10
CA MET A 315 23.94 -4.86 -4.59
C MET A 315 23.82 -4.72 -3.07
N THR A 316 22.58 -4.90 -2.60
CA THR A 316 22.21 -5.01 -1.19
C THR A 316 21.31 -6.23 -1.06
N LEU A 317 21.53 -7.04 -0.02
CA LEU A 317 20.83 -8.30 0.23
C LEU A 317 20.24 -8.29 1.64
N ALA A 318 18.96 -8.64 1.79
CA ALA A 318 18.33 -8.90 3.07
C ALA A 318 17.92 -10.38 3.15
N VAL A 319 18.14 -11.01 4.30
CA VAL A 319 17.88 -12.45 4.52
C VAL A 319 17.19 -12.64 5.87
N GLN A 320 15.93 -13.08 5.88
CA GLN A 320 15.15 -13.38 7.09
C GLN A 320 14.88 -14.88 7.24
N SER A 321 15.16 -15.43 8.43
CA SER A 321 14.73 -16.79 8.80
C SER A 321 14.63 -16.96 10.32
N LYS A 322 14.09 -18.10 10.76
CA LYS A 322 14.16 -18.56 12.16
C LYS A 322 15.54 -19.13 12.54
N GLU A 323 16.52 -19.10 11.65
CA GLU A 323 17.90 -19.50 11.95
C GLU A 323 18.66 -18.47 12.78
N LYS A 324 19.73 -18.89 13.45
CA LYS A 324 20.66 -17.98 14.15
C LYS A 324 21.42 -17.10 13.15
N LEU A 325 21.81 -15.90 13.58
CA LEU A 325 22.60 -14.95 12.79
C LEU A 325 23.92 -15.57 12.29
N ASP A 326 24.59 -16.37 13.12
CA ASP A 326 25.84 -17.05 12.73
C ASP A 326 25.63 -18.07 11.60
N THR A 327 24.51 -18.80 11.63
CA THR A 327 24.10 -19.75 10.58
C THR A 327 23.81 -19.01 9.27
N LEU A 328 23.04 -17.92 9.33
CA LEU A 328 22.72 -17.09 8.17
C LEU A 328 23.98 -16.44 7.58
N GLU A 329 24.91 -16.00 8.42
CA GLU A 329 26.20 -15.44 8.01
C GLU A 329 27.09 -16.47 7.30
N GLU A 330 27.15 -17.71 7.80
CA GLU A 330 27.85 -18.81 7.13
C GLU A 330 27.25 -19.08 5.74
N TRP A 331 25.92 -19.25 5.65
CA TRP A 331 25.25 -19.54 4.39
C TRP A 331 25.42 -18.41 3.37
N VAL A 332 25.27 -17.15 3.78
CA VAL A 332 25.46 -16.02 2.86
C VAL A 332 26.91 -15.89 2.41
N LYS A 333 27.88 -16.11 3.30
CA LYS A 333 29.31 -16.11 2.93
C LYS A 333 29.65 -17.24 1.96
N GLU A 334 29.10 -18.43 2.15
CA GLU A 334 29.30 -19.58 1.24
C GLU A 334 28.69 -19.30 -0.14
N ILE A 335 27.43 -18.86 -0.17
CA ILE A 335 26.62 -18.77 -1.39
C ILE A 335 26.94 -17.50 -2.20
N PHE A 336 26.90 -16.31 -1.57
CA PHE A 336 26.95 -15.02 -2.29
C PHE A 336 28.35 -14.46 -2.51
N SER A 337 29.40 -15.06 -1.93
CA SER A 337 30.79 -14.69 -2.28
C SER A 337 31.13 -14.98 -3.75
N GLY A 338 30.34 -15.84 -4.43
CA GLY A 338 30.47 -16.10 -5.86
C GLY A 338 30.01 -14.96 -6.78
N VAL A 339 29.23 -13.99 -6.27
CA VAL A 339 28.70 -12.87 -7.08
C VAL A 339 29.89 -12.01 -7.57
N PRO A 340 30.00 -11.73 -8.88
CA PRO A 340 31.16 -11.04 -9.45
C PRO A 340 31.22 -9.59 -8.99
N ASN A 341 32.43 -9.08 -8.77
CA ASN A 341 32.70 -7.64 -8.64
C ASN A 341 33.52 -7.18 -9.85
N ASN A 342 33.00 -6.22 -10.62
CA ASN A 342 33.66 -5.69 -11.82
C ASN A 342 34.55 -4.45 -11.58
N ALA A 343 34.63 -3.98 -10.34
CA ALA A 343 35.42 -2.85 -9.84
C ALA A 343 35.21 -1.50 -10.58
N GLN A 344 34.10 -1.34 -11.32
CA GLN A 344 33.72 -0.09 -11.97
C GLN A 344 32.80 0.74 -11.06
N PRO A 345 32.71 2.07 -11.23
CA PRO A 345 31.69 2.87 -10.54
C PRO A 345 30.27 2.51 -11.00
N LYS A 346 29.28 2.61 -10.10
CA LYS A 346 27.85 2.62 -10.44
C LYS A 346 27.59 3.79 -11.41
N PRO A 347 26.70 3.68 -12.41
CA PRO A 347 26.21 4.83 -13.17
C PRO A 347 25.66 5.90 -12.23
N ASP A 348 26.02 7.15 -12.48
CA ASP A 348 25.62 8.31 -11.71
C ASP A 348 24.87 9.26 -12.64
N PHE A 349 23.68 9.68 -12.24
CA PHE A 349 22.83 10.60 -12.99
C PHE A 349 22.69 11.96 -12.29
N SER A 350 23.35 12.19 -11.15
CA SER A 350 23.20 13.39 -10.32
C SER A 350 23.62 14.72 -10.98
N GLU A 351 24.36 14.67 -12.10
CA GLU A 351 24.64 15.84 -12.94
C GLU A 351 23.47 16.22 -13.89
N LEU A 352 22.54 15.30 -14.16
CA LEU A 352 21.39 15.47 -15.05
C LEU A 352 20.20 16.10 -14.34
N LEU A 353 20.43 17.19 -13.60
CA LEU A 353 19.37 17.91 -12.90
C LEU A 353 18.45 18.67 -13.88
N ASP A 354 17.25 18.99 -13.39
CA ASP A 354 16.22 19.77 -14.11
C ASP A 354 15.73 19.08 -15.41
N PRO A 355 14.84 18.08 -15.31
CA PRO A 355 14.40 17.27 -16.46
C PRO A 355 13.62 18.05 -17.53
N PHE A 356 13.05 19.22 -17.21
CA PHE A 356 12.09 19.92 -18.08
C PHE A 356 12.55 21.31 -18.51
N ASP A 357 12.04 21.81 -19.64
CA ASP A 357 12.13 23.23 -19.99
C ASP A 357 10.90 23.95 -19.40
N THR A 358 11.07 24.74 -18.34
CA THR A 358 9.96 25.26 -17.53
C THR A 358 8.86 25.98 -18.33
N PRO A 359 9.14 26.82 -19.34
CA PRO A 359 8.10 27.46 -20.16
C PRO A 359 7.37 26.51 -21.11
N ALA A 360 7.98 25.38 -21.49
CA ALA A 360 7.32 24.32 -22.24
C ALA A 360 6.52 23.38 -21.31
N PHE A 361 6.97 23.21 -20.08
CA PHE A 361 6.31 22.45 -19.01
C PHE A 361 5.06 23.18 -18.47
N ASN A 362 5.13 24.50 -18.26
CA ASN A 362 4.05 25.33 -17.70
C ASN A 362 2.89 25.54 -18.70
N LYS A 363 2.11 24.49 -18.91
CA LYS A 363 0.99 24.41 -19.86
C LYS A 363 -0.21 23.70 -19.25
N LEU A 364 -1.35 23.85 -19.90
CA LEU A 364 -2.53 23.02 -19.68
C LEU A 364 -2.49 21.85 -20.68
N TYR A 365 -2.49 20.63 -20.16
CA TYR A 365 -2.53 19.39 -20.91
C TYR A 365 -3.93 18.80 -20.75
N ARG A 366 -4.70 18.70 -21.83
CA ARG A 366 -5.98 17.99 -21.83
C ARG A 366 -5.74 16.56 -22.25
N VAL A 367 -6.23 15.59 -21.48
CA VAL A 367 -5.98 14.17 -21.71
C VAL A 367 -7.30 13.40 -21.78
N VAL A 368 -7.37 12.44 -22.69
CA VAL A 368 -8.47 11.47 -22.78
C VAL A 368 -8.10 10.24 -21.92
N PRO A 369 -8.74 10.03 -20.76
CA PRO A 369 -8.53 8.85 -19.92
C PRO A 369 -9.20 7.61 -20.51
N VAL A 370 -8.86 6.44 -19.97
CA VAL A 370 -9.55 5.17 -20.21
C VAL A 370 -10.74 5.02 -19.27
N ARG A 371 -10.55 5.34 -17.97
CA ARG A 371 -11.62 5.37 -16.97
C ARG A 371 -12.55 6.58 -17.23
N LYS A 372 -13.86 6.47 -16.95
CA LYS A 372 -14.83 7.58 -17.08
C LYS A 372 -14.77 8.55 -15.90
N VAL A 373 -13.62 9.19 -15.73
CA VAL A 373 -13.29 10.08 -14.61
C VAL A 373 -12.99 11.51 -15.10
N HIS A 374 -13.33 12.50 -14.29
CA HIS A 374 -12.81 13.86 -14.43
C HIS A 374 -11.77 14.07 -13.34
N ALA A 375 -10.54 14.43 -13.70
CA ALA A 375 -9.49 14.69 -12.71
C ALA A 375 -8.62 15.89 -13.12
N LEU A 376 -8.14 16.64 -12.13
CA LEU A 376 -7.12 17.66 -12.30
C LEU A 376 -5.89 17.28 -11.48
N THR A 377 -4.77 17.06 -12.15
CA THR A 377 -3.46 16.90 -11.51
C THR A 377 -2.61 18.15 -11.75
N ILE A 378 -2.09 18.74 -10.67
CA ILE A 378 -1.15 19.86 -10.70
C ILE A 378 0.22 19.33 -10.32
N THR A 379 1.22 19.46 -11.20
CA THR A 379 2.52 18.78 -11.02
C THR A 379 3.68 19.76 -11.02
N TRP A 380 4.63 19.60 -10.10
CA TRP A 380 5.89 20.33 -10.03
C TRP A 380 7.07 19.37 -10.13
N SER A 381 8.15 19.83 -10.77
CA SER A 381 9.46 19.18 -10.71
C SER A 381 10.40 19.98 -9.80
N LEU A 382 10.96 19.30 -8.81
CA LEU A 382 11.85 19.81 -7.78
C LEU A 382 13.23 19.12 -7.91
N PRO A 383 14.31 19.72 -7.37
CA PRO A 383 15.59 19.03 -7.21
C PRO A 383 15.44 17.79 -6.31
N PRO A 384 16.35 16.78 -6.40
CA PRO A 384 16.33 15.59 -5.56
C PRO A 384 16.19 15.88 -4.06
N GLN A 385 15.20 15.25 -3.42
CA GLN A 385 14.88 15.44 -2.00
C GLN A 385 15.42 14.35 -1.06
N GLU A 386 15.96 13.24 -1.58
CA GLU A 386 16.48 12.09 -0.81
C GLU A 386 17.41 12.49 0.36
N LYS A 387 18.38 13.38 0.10
CA LYS A 387 19.30 13.91 1.13
C LYS A 387 18.61 14.60 2.32
N HIS A 388 17.35 15.01 2.15
CA HIS A 388 16.51 15.65 3.16
C HIS A 388 15.59 14.68 3.89
N TYR A 389 15.74 13.36 3.74
CA TYR A 389 15.04 12.31 4.51
C TYR A 389 15.11 12.46 6.04
N ARG A 390 16.05 13.23 6.62
CA ARG A 390 16.04 13.56 8.07
C ARG A 390 14.92 14.53 8.44
N VAL A 391 14.46 15.34 7.49
CA VAL A 391 13.41 16.36 7.64
C VAL A 391 12.11 15.92 6.96
N LYS A 392 12.18 15.17 5.85
CA LYS A 392 11.06 14.81 4.96
C LYS A 392 10.19 16.02 4.57
N PRO A 393 10.74 17.01 3.83
CA PRO A 393 10.02 18.24 3.52
C PRO A 393 8.78 18.03 2.63
N LEU A 394 8.84 17.14 1.62
CA LEU A 394 7.68 16.83 0.78
C LEU A 394 6.57 16.16 1.58
N HIS A 395 6.93 15.31 2.53
CA HIS A 395 5.99 14.63 3.43
C HIS A 395 5.26 15.59 4.38
N TYR A 396 5.96 16.58 4.93
CA TYR A 396 5.32 17.64 5.71
C TYR A 396 4.34 18.47 4.85
N ILE A 397 4.69 18.70 3.58
CA ILE A 397 3.86 19.47 2.65
C ILE A 397 2.64 18.64 2.17
N SER A 398 2.83 17.36 1.85
CA SER A 398 1.76 16.43 1.45
C SER A 398 0.71 16.28 2.54
N TRP A 399 1.14 16.11 3.80
CA TRP A 399 0.26 16.02 4.96
C TRP A 399 -0.68 17.21 5.12
N LEU A 400 -0.21 18.43 4.82
CA LEU A 400 -1.04 19.64 4.90
C LEU A 400 -1.95 19.82 3.68
N ILE A 401 -1.45 19.52 2.48
CA ILE A 401 -2.20 19.67 1.22
C ILE A 401 -3.30 18.61 1.11
N GLY A 402 -2.98 17.36 1.44
CA GLY A 402 -3.88 16.22 1.46
C GLY A 402 -4.76 16.12 2.71
N HIS A 403 -4.71 17.12 3.61
CA HIS A 403 -5.58 17.17 4.79
C HIS A 403 -7.05 17.25 4.37
N GLU A 404 -7.95 16.46 4.97
CA GLU A 404 -9.38 16.48 4.61
C GLU A 404 -10.29 17.13 5.67
N GLY A 405 -9.79 17.32 6.89
CA GLY A 405 -10.50 18.04 7.96
C GLY A 405 -10.71 19.54 7.66
N THR A 406 -11.44 20.22 8.53
CA THR A 406 -11.88 21.62 8.33
C THR A 406 -10.74 22.61 8.11
N GLY A 407 -10.94 23.52 7.15
CA GLY A 407 -9.96 24.50 6.70
C GLY A 407 -9.10 24.05 5.52
N SER A 408 -9.21 22.78 5.12
CA SER A 408 -8.49 22.21 3.98
C SER A 408 -9.04 22.63 2.61
N ILE A 409 -8.23 22.37 1.58
CA ILE A 409 -8.64 22.46 0.17
C ILE A 409 -9.88 21.57 -0.06
N LEU A 410 -9.81 20.29 0.35
CA LEU A 410 -10.88 19.32 0.06
C LEU A 410 -12.19 19.64 0.80
N SER A 411 -12.14 20.17 2.03
CA SER A 411 -13.33 20.65 2.76
C SER A 411 -14.08 21.71 1.93
N ILE A 412 -13.37 22.72 1.38
CA ILE A 412 -14.02 23.73 0.52
C ILE A 412 -14.57 23.12 -0.78
N LEU A 413 -13.81 22.21 -1.42
CA LEU A 413 -14.24 21.60 -2.69
C LEU A 413 -15.46 20.69 -2.50
N ARG A 414 -15.52 19.90 -1.42
CA ARG A 414 -16.69 19.09 -1.04
C ARG A 414 -17.90 19.98 -0.72
N ARG A 415 -17.74 21.07 0.06
CA ARG A 415 -18.81 22.06 0.32
C ARG A 415 -19.36 22.71 -0.96
N LYS A 416 -18.56 22.80 -2.03
CA LYS A 416 -18.97 23.32 -3.35
C LYS A 416 -19.46 22.25 -4.32
N CYS A 417 -19.45 20.97 -3.92
CA CYS A 417 -19.69 19.82 -4.80
C CYS A 417 -18.78 19.82 -6.05
N TRP A 418 -17.53 20.28 -5.92
CA TRP A 418 -16.54 20.37 -7.00
C TRP A 418 -15.57 19.20 -7.04
N ALA A 419 -15.24 18.59 -5.89
CA ALA A 419 -14.35 17.43 -5.83
C ALA A 419 -14.83 16.40 -4.81
N MET A 420 -14.42 15.15 -5.04
CA MET A 420 -14.74 14.00 -4.20
C MET A 420 -13.55 13.63 -3.31
N ALA A 421 -12.37 13.47 -3.92
CA ALA A 421 -11.10 13.16 -3.29
C ALA A 421 -10.01 14.19 -3.69
N LEU A 422 -8.97 14.28 -2.88
CA LEU A 422 -7.74 15.02 -3.17
C LEU A 422 -6.55 14.26 -2.58
N PHE A 423 -5.58 13.97 -3.43
CA PHE A 423 -4.31 13.37 -3.06
C PHE A 423 -3.21 14.38 -3.40
N GLY A 424 -2.30 14.63 -2.47
CA GLY A 424 -1.16 15.52 -2.68
C GLY A 424 0.08 14.88 -2.11
N GLY A 425 1.16 14.78 -2.89
CA GLY A 425 2.37 14.08 -2.48
C GLY A 425 3.35 13.78 -3.58
N ASN A 426 4.24 12.85 -3.27
CA ASN A 426 5.22 12.20 -4.13
C ASN A 426 5.06 10.71 -3.86
N SER A 427 4.98 9.86 -4.88
CA SER A 427 4.69 8.43 -4.68
C SER A 427 5.89 7.60 -4.22
N GLU A 428 7.04 8.23 -3.92
CA GLU A 428 8.34 7.63 -3.56
C GLU A 428 8.91 6.57 -4.55
N THR A 429 8.20 6.21 -5.62
CA THR A 429 8.69 5.38 -6.75
C THR A 429 9.87 6.04 -7.44
N GLY A 430 10.76 5.27 -8.10
CA GLY A 430 11.93 5.83 -8.77
C GLY A 430 11.60 6.71 -9.98
N PHE A 431 10.39 6.64 -10.55
CA PHE A 431 9.95 7.63 -11.54
C PHE A 431 9.67 8.98 -10.90
N ASP A 432 9.20 9.01 -9.65
CA ASP A 432 8.76 10.21 -8.94
C ASP A 432 9.84 10.77 -7.98
N GLN A 433 10.75 9.94 -7.45
CA GLN A 433 11.88 10.34 -6.61
C GLN A 433 13.16 9.55 -6.98
N ASN A 434 14.20 10.25 -7.43
CA ASN A 434 15.48 9.65 -7.80
C ASN A 434 16.65 10.65 -7.71
N SER A 435 17.85 10.21 -8.10
CA SER A 435 19.07 11.02 -8.07
C SER A 435 19.05 12.28 -8.96
N THR A 436 18.08 12.41 -9.87
CA THR A 436 18.00 13.49 -10.88
C THR A 436 16.92 14.55 -10.56
N TYR A 437 15.78 14.17 -9.99
CA TYR A 437 14.70 15.06 -9.57
C TYR A 437 13.79 14.45 -8.51
N SER A 438 12.84 15.23 -8.00
CA SER A 438 11.67 14.73 -7.28
C SER A 438 10.41 15.42 -7.80
N ILE A 439 9.34 14.67 -8.01
CA ILE A 439 8.05 15.17 -8.48
C ILE A 439 7.13 15.37 -7.29
N PHE A 440 6.40 16.47 -7.28
CA PHE A 440 5.31 16.66 -6.34
C PHE A 440 4.04 16.91 -7.14
N SER A 441 3.00 16.14 -6.87
CA SER A 441 1.73 16.24 -7.58
C SER A 441 0.56 16.45 -6.61
N ILE A 442 -0.50 17.10 -7.10
CA ILE A 442 -1.78 17.25 -6.40
C ILE A 442 -2.87 16.83 -7.38
N SER A 443 -3.40 15.63 -7.19
CA SER A 443 -4.49 15.03 -7.97
C SER A 443 -5.83 15.24 -7.26
N ILE A 444 -6.83 15.67 -8.02
CA ILE A 444 -8.17 15.99 -7.50
C ILE A 444 -9.21 15.30 -8.36
N THR A 445 -9.98 14.37 -7.79
CA THR A 445 -11.14 13.77 -8.47
C THR A 445 -12.27 14.79 -8.52
N LEU A 446 -12.64 15.22 -9.73
CA LEU A 446 -13.61 16.27 -9.97
C LEU A 446 -15.01 15.71 -10.21
N THR A 447 -16.01 16.45 -9.74
CA THR A 447 -17.39 16.30 -10.25
C THR A 447 -17.52 16.97 -11.61
N ASP A 448 -18.61 16.71 -12.33
CA ASP A 448 -18.95 17.39 -13.59
C ASP A 448 -18.98 18.94 -13.41
N GLN A 449 -19.36 19.45 -12.21
CA GLN A 449 -19.28 20.88 -11.88
C GLN A 449 -17.86 21.36 -11.60
N GLY A 450 -17.05 20.54 -10.93
CA GLY A 450 -15.62 20.82 -10.70
C GLY A 450 -14.83 20.88 -12.00
N PHE A 451 -15.12 19.98 -12.94
CA PHE A 451 -14.54 19.98 -14.29
C PHE A 451 -14.85 21.27 -15.05
N GLN A 452 -16.09 21.77 -14.98
CA GLN A 452 -16.47 23.07 -15.58
C GLN A 452 -15.78 24.27 -14.91
N ASN A 453 -15.31 24.12 -13.66
CA ASN A 453 -14.69 25.17 -12.84
C ASN A 453 -13.24 24.83 -12.47
N PHE A 454 -12.53 24.04 -13.27
CA PHE A 454 -11.21 23.49 -12.89
C PHE A 454 -10.15 24.58 -12.62
N TYR A 455 -10.24 25.75 -13.25
CA TYR A 455 -9.38 26.89 -12.96
C TYR A 455 -9.62 27.47 -11.55
N GLN A 456 -10.88 27.50 -11.09
CA GLN A 456 -11.25 27.91 -9.73
C GLN A 456 -10.79 26.87 -8.70
N VAL A 457 -10.83 25.57 -9.07
CA VAL A 457 -10.24 24.49 -8.26
C VAL A 457 -8.72 24.68 -8.12
N ALA A 458 -8.00 24.86 -9.24
CA ALA A 458 -6.56 25.15 -9.22
C ALA A 458 -6.24 26.43 -8.41
N HIS A 459 -7.09 27.46 -8.49
CA HIS A 459 -6.90 28.68 -7.72
C HIS A 459 -6.99 28.46 -6.20
N LEU A 460 -7.88 27.58 -5.72
CA LEU A 460 -7.95 27.21 -4.30
C LEU A 460 -6.68 26.50 -3.83
N VAL A 461 -6.09 25.63 -4.67
CA VAL A 461 -4.80 25.00 -4.39
C VAL A 461 -3.69 26.05 -4.27
N PHE A 462 -3.59 26.98 -5.21
CA PHE A 462 -2.59 28.06 -5.16
C PHE A 462 -2.83 29.03 -3.99
N GLN A 463 -4.08 29.25 -3.56
CA GLN A 463 -4.40 29.99 -2.32
C GLN A 463 -3.91 29.26 -1.07
N TYR A 464 -4.02 27.93 -1.01
CA TYR A 464 -3.49 27.15 0.11
C TYR A 464 -1.95 27.15 0.13
N LEU A 465 -1.31 26.94 -1.02
CA LEU A 465 0.17 27.02 -1.13
C LEU A 465 0.71 28.39 -0.71
N LYS A 466 0.07 29.48 -1.18
CA LYS A 466 0.44 30.85 -0.78
C LYS A 466 0.22 31.10 0.71
N MET A 467 -0.82 30.50 1.31
CA MET A 467 -1.05 30.53 2.76
C MET A 467 0.12 29.88 3.51
N MET A 468 0.50 28.66 3.11
CA MET A 468 1.60 27.91 3.73
C MET A 468 2.93 28.67 3.58
N GLN A 469 3.20 29.25 2.40
CA GLN A 469 4.38 30.07 2.14
C GLN A 469 4.42 31.34 3.02
N SER A 470 3.25 31.95 3.29
CA SER A 470 3.14 33.17 4.10
C SER A 470 3.20 32.93 5.60
N LEU A 471 2.64 31.82 6.09
CA LEU A 471 2.69 31.42 7.51
C LEU A 471 4.02 30.75 7.88
N GLY A 472 4.68 30.13 6.90
CA GLY A 472 5.87 29.31 7.09
C GLY A 472 5.57 27.94 7.75
N PRO A 473 6.58 27.06 7.85
CA PRO A 473 6.45 25.77 8.52
C PRO A 473 6.10 25.93 10.01
N GLN A 474 5.30 25.02 10.53
CA GLN A 474 4.80 25.04 11.91
C GLN A 474 5.38 23.87 12.70
N GLN A 475 6.17 24.18 13.73
CA GLN A 475 6.81 23.18 14.57
C GLN A 475 5.81 22.23 15.24
N ARG A 476 4.67 22.75 15.73
CA ARG A 476 3.59 21.92 16.32
C ARG A 476 3.16 20.81 15.36
N ILE A 477 2.89 21.15 14.11
CA ILE A 477 2.38 20.20 13.11
C ILE A 477 3.47 19.17 12.78
N TYR A 478 4.73 19.60 12.67
CA TYR A 478 5.86 18.68 12.51
C TYR A 478 5.98 17.69 13.68
N GLU A 479 5.85 18.16 14.92
CA GLU A 479 5.90 17.31 16.11
C GLU A 479 4.67 16.42 16.27
N GLU A 480 3.48 16.85 15.83
CA GLU A 480 2.26 16.03 15.80
C GLU A 480 2.40 14.90 14.80
N ILE A 481 2.86 15.21 13.58
CA ILE A 481 3.27 14.22 12.59
C ILE A 481 4.24 13.27 13.27
N GLN A 482 5.43 13.72 13.67
CA GLN A 482 6.49 12.93 14.29
C GLN A 482 6.04 12.03 15.46
N LYS A 483 5.01 12.42 16.23
CA LYS A 483 4.43 11.60 17.32
C LYS A 483 3.48 10.51 16.84
N ILE A 484 2.50 10.85 16.00
CA ILE A 484 1.55 9.88 15.38
C ILE A 484 2.34 8.74 14.78
N GLU A 485 3.25 9.20 13.93
CA GLU A 485 4.38 8.51 13.43
C GLU A 485 5.05 7.67 14.54
N ALA A 486 5.78 8.24 15.52
CA ALA A 486 6.68 7.43 16.38
C ALA A 486 5.96 6.30 17.15
N ASN A 487 4.66 6.46 17.39
CA ASN A 487 3.79 5.43 17.95
C ASN A 487 3.57 4.25 16.97
N GLU A 488 3.43 4.52 15.67
CA GLU A 488 3.26 3.51 14.61
C GLU A 488 4.45 2.55 14.54
N PHE A 489 5.69 3.04 14.44
CA PHE A 489 6.89 2.18 14.46
C PHE A 489 7.06 1.44 15.78
N HIS A 490 6.79 2.12 16.91
CA HIS A 490 6.94 1.49 18.23
C HIS A 490 5.93 0.35 18.46
N TYR A 491 4.73 0.42 17.87
CA TYR A 491 3.67 -0.59 17.98
C TYR A 491 3.30 -1.19 16.62
N GLN A 492 4.29 -1.31 15.73
CA GLN A 492 4.14 -1.88 14.40
C GLN A 492 3.76 -3.37 14.53
N GLU A 493 2.84 -3.81 13.68
CA GLU A 493 2.51 -5.23 13.56
C GLU A 493 3.59 -5.93 12.74
N GLN A 494 3.72 -7.26 12.87
CA GLN A 494 4.75 -7.98 12.10
C GLN A 494 4.33 -8.03 10.62
N THR A 495 5.05 -7.28 9.78
CA THR A 495 5.01 -7.36 8.31
C THR A 495 5.31 -8.79 7.83
N ASP A 496 4.81 -9.13 6.63
CA ASP A 496 5.14 -10.40 5.99
C ASP A 496 6.67 -10.51 5.77
N PRO A 497 7.29 -11.69 5.99
CA PRO A 497 8.70 -11.90 5.72
C PRO A 497 9.20 -11.40 4.36
N ILE A 498 8.41 -11.53 3.28
CA ILE A 498 8.85 -11.18 1.93
C ILE A 498 8.92 -9.66 1.72
N GLU A 499 7.83 -8.95 1.97
CA GLU A 499 7.72 -7.48 2.00
C GLU A 499 8.84 -6.86 2.87
N TYR A 500 9.06 -7.44 4.07
CA TYR A 500 10.03 -6.90 5.02
C TYR A 500 11.50 -7.01 4.59
N VAL A 501 11.86 -8.03 3.79
CA VAL A 501 13.22 -8.10 3.21
C VAL A 501 13.37 -7.18 2.00
N GLU A 502 12.28 -6.95 1.24
CA GLU A 502 12.23 -6.00 0.13
C GLU A 502 12.59 -4.59 0.61
N ASP A 503 11.79 -4.05 1.53
CA ASP A 503 11.97 -2.74 2.18
C ASP A 503 13.42 -2.54 2.64
N ILE A 504 13.97 -3.53 3.35
CA ILE A 504 15.31 -3.44 3.93
C ILE A 504 16.39 -3.43 2.85
N CYS A 505 16.29 -4.27 1.82
CA CYS A 505 17.31 -4.33 0.79
C CYS A 505 17.32 -3.03 -0.05
N GLU A 506 16.16 -2.41 -0.24
CA GLU A 506 15.97 -1.09 -0.86
C GLU A 506 16.51 0.05 0.03
N ASN A 507 16.12 0.08 1.30
CA ASN A 507 16.57 1.07 2.29
C ASN A 507 18.09 1.08 2.45
N MET A 508 18.75 -0.06 2.26
CA MET A 508 20.21 -0.15 2.23
C MET A 508 20.88 0.56 1.04
N GLN A 509 20.15 0.85 -0.04
CA GLN A 509 20.63 1.70 -1.15
C GLN A 509 20.48 3.19 -0.84
N LEU A 510 19.43 3.58 -0.11
CA LEU A 510 19.05 4.97 0.13
C LEU A 510 19.66 5.59 1.41
N PHE A 511 19.85 4.79 2.46
CA PHE A 511 20.09 5.28 3.82
C PHE A 511 21.42 4.78 4.42
N PRO A 512 21.99 5.45 5.44
CA PRO A 512 23.13 4.94 6.18
C PRO A 512 22.71 3.82 7.16
N LYS A 513 23.70 3.04 7.64
CA LYS A 513 23.50 1.83 8.47
C LYS A 513 22.55 2.00 9.66
N GLU A 514 22.76 3.06 10.42
CA GLU A 514 21.93 3.48 11.56
C GLU A 514 20.43 3.64 11.22
N HIS A 515 20.10 3.78 9.94
CA HIS A 515 18.78 4.13 9.43
C HIS A 515 18.14 3.14 8.44
N PHE A 516 18.65 1.90 8.33
CA PHE A 516 18.11 0.92 7.38
C PHE A 516 16.68 0.45 7.67
N LEU A 517 16.29 0.39 8.95
CA LEU A 517 14.90 0.06 9.36
C LEU A 517 14.06 1.34 9.53
N THR A 518 14.62 2.48 9.12
CA THR A 518 14.39 3.75 9.79
C THR A 518 14.75 5.00 8.97
N GLY A 519 14.50 5.01 7.66
CA GLY A 519 14.82 6.15 6.77
C GLY A 519 13.66 6.59 5.88
N ASP A 520 13.02 5.59 5.32
CA ASP A 520 11.74 5.46 4.61
C ASP A 520 10.55 5.85 5.48
N GLN A 521 10.40 5.18 6.62
CA GLN A 521 9.37 5.44 7.57
C GLN A 521 9.60 6.87 8.12
N LEU A 522 10.86 7.21 8.37
CA LEU A 522 11.15 7.82 9.65
C LEU A 522 11.40 9.40 9.46
N MET A 523 11.00 10.35 10.36
CA MET A 523 11.15 11.88 10.42
C MET A 523 12.00 12.48 11.60
N PHE A 524 13.28 12.83 11.45
CA PHE A 524 14.20 13.06 12.62
C PHE A 524 14.15 14.44 13.26
N GLN A 525 14.17 15.49 12.45
CA GLN A 525 14.53 16.83 12.89
C GLN A 525 13.71 17.90 12.17
N TYR A 526 13.13 18.81 12.95
CA TYR A 526 12.49 19.98 12.40
C TYR A 526 13.54 20.96 11.84
N SER A 527 13.44 21.29 10.55
CA SER A 527 14.16 22.41 9.94
C SER A 527 13.18 23.21 9.08
N PRO A 528 12.73 24.39 9.55
CA PRO A 528 11.85 25.24 8.76
C PRO A 528 12.53 25.74 7.48
N GLU A 529 13.86 25.82 7.44
CA GLU A 529 14.62 26.23 6.26
C GLU A 529 14.48 25.22 5.12
N VAL A 530 14.65 23.93 5.41
CA VAL A 530 14.54 22.84 4.41
C VAL A 530 13.11 22.70 3.91
N ILE A 531 12.12 22.79 4.81
CA ILE A 531 10.70 22.75 4.43
C ILE A 531 10.32 23.98 3.59
N SER A 532 10.75 25.18 4.00
CA SER A 532 10.49 26.42 3.25
C SER A 532 11.18 26.40 1.88
N ALA A 533 12.38 25.84 1.78
CA ALA A 533 13.09 25.70 0.51
C ALA A 533 12.27 24.88 -0.51
N ALA A 534 11.77 23.70 -0.12
CA ALA A 534 10.90 22.90 -0.98
C ALA A 534 9.58 23.61 -1.31
N LEU A 535 8.91 24.15 -0.29
CA LEU A 535 7.63 24.86 -0.43
C LEU A 535 7.71 26.11 -1.32
N SER A 536 8.88 26.78 -1.36
CA SER A 536 9.12 27.94 -2.24
C SER A 536 9.19 27.60 -3.73
N LEU A 537 9.34 26.32 -4.10
CA LEU A 537 9.34 25.87 -5.49
C LEU A 537 7.94 25.55 -6.03
N LEU A 538 6.94 25.43 -5.13
CA LEU A 538 5.56 25.11 -5.45
C LEU A 538 4.78 26.36 -5.89
N THR A 539 5.17 26.91 -7.04
CA THR A 539 4.61 28.16 -7.61
C THR A 539 3.84 27.90 -8.91
N PRO A 540 2.86 28.76 -9.29
CA PRO A 540 2.01 28.54 -10.46
C PRO A 540 2.74 28.60 -11.81
N ASP A 541 3.85 29.33 -11.89
CA ASP A 541 4.73 29.45 -13.07
C ASP A 541 5.64 28.22 -13.26
N ARG A 542 5.73 27.36 -12.24
CA ARG A 542 6.53 26.13 -12.23
C ARG A 542 5.71 24.84 -12.26
N SER A 543 4.39 24.93 -12.08
CA SER A 543 3.48 23.79 -12.22
C SER A 543 3.13 23.51 -13.68
N ASN A 544 2.72 22.28 -13.99
CA ASN A 544 1.82 22.00 -15.11
C ASN A 544 0.39 21.73 -14.60
N LEU A 545 -0.60 21.76 -15.50
CA LEU A 545 -1.97 21.35 -15.22
C LEU A 545 -2.36 20.21 -16.18
N LEU A 546 -2.67 19.05 -15.65
CA LEU A 546 -3.13 17.88 -16.41
C LEU A 546 -4.63 17.68 -16.12
N LEU A 547 -5.48 17.85 -17.13
CA LEU A 547 -6.93 17.73 -17.01
C LEU A 547 -7.41 16.49 -17.78
N LEU A 548 -7.79 15.46 -17.03
CA LEU A 548 -8.32 14.21 -17.56
C LEU A 548 -9.83 14.34 -17.70
N SER A 549 -10.36 14.05 -18.89
CA SER A 549 -11.82 13.99 -19.12
C SER A 549 -12.17 13.24 -20.41
N PRO A 550 -13.16 12.33 -20.40
CA PRO A 550 -13.73 11.75 -21.62
C PRO A 550 -14.25 12.81 -22.60
N ASP A 551 -14.68 13.98 -22.12
CA ASP A 551 -15.17 15.09 -22.96
C ASP A 551 -14.09 15.68 -23.90
N HIS A 552 -12.82 15.29 -23.71
CA HIS A 552 -11.70 15.67 -24.57
C HIS A 552 -11.53 14.73 -25.78
N GLU A 553 -12.31 13.64 -25.87
CA GLU A 553 -12.35 12.75 -27.04
C GLU A 553 -12.70 13.54 -28.31
N GLY A 554 -12.03 13.22 -29.42
CA GLY A 554 -12.17 13.93 -30.71
C GLY A 554 -11.53 15.33 -30.76
N HIS A 555 -11.14 15.91 -29.63
CA HIS A 555 -10.55 17.26 -29.54
C HIS A 555 -9.03 17.27 -29.32
N CYS A 556 -8.44 16.10 -29.06
CA CYS A 556 -7.02 15.92 -28.78
C CYS A 556 -6.25 15.43 -30.03
N PRO A 557 -5.45 16.30 -30.70
CA PRO A 557 -4.76 15.94 -31.94
C PRO A 557 -3.39 15.27 -31.73
N LEU A 558 -2.82 15.36 -30.53
CA LEU A 558 -1.52 14.76 -30.20
C LEU A 558 -1.73 13.37 -29.60
N ARG A 559 -0.72 12.51 -29.77
CA ARG A 559 -0.73 11.15 -29.28
C ARG A 559 0.66 10.78 -28.76
N GLU A 560 0.73 10.34 -27.51
CA GLU A 560 1.93 9.73 -26.92
C GLU A 560 2.29 8.46 -27.72
N LYS A 561 3.59 8.22 -27.88
CA LYS A 561 4.13 7.21 -28.80
C LYS A 561 3.77 5.77 -28.41
N TRP A 562 3.90 5.42 -27.14
CA TRP A 562 3.85 4.04 -26.65
C TRP A 562 2.43 3.65 -26.27
N PHE A 563 1.90 4.20 -25.19
CA PHE A 563 0.57 3.92 -24.65
C PHE A 563 -0.55 4.52 -25.52
N GLY A 564 -0.21 5.44 -26.43
CA GLY A 564 -1.18 6.04 -27.34
C GLY A 564 -2.14 7.01 -26.65
N THR A 565 -1.72 7.61 -25.54
CA THR A 565 -2.45 8.62 -24.79
C THR A 565 -2.77 9.80 -25.70
N HIS A 566 -4.06 10.11 -25.91
CA HIS A 566 -4.48 11.24 -26.74
C HIS A 566 -4.53 12.50 -25.87
N TYR A 567 -3.91 13.57 -26.34
CA TYR A 567 -3.85 14.83 -25.61
C TYR A 567 -3.87 16.09 -26.50
N SER A 568 -4.12 17.25 -25.89
CA SER A 568 -3.79 18.57 -26.44
C SER A 568 -2.90 19.33 -25.46
N VAL A 569 -2.13 20.30 -25.97
CA VAL A 569 -1.36 21.23 -25.16
C VAL A 569 -1.86 22.64 -25.43
N GLU A 570 -2.27 23.32 -24.37
CA GLU A 570 -2.79 24.67 -24.38
C GLU A 570 -1.94 25.59 -23.51
N ASP A 571 -1.81 26.84 -23.94
CA ASP A 571 -1.28 27.90 -23.10
C ASP A 571 -2.31 28.24 -22.01
N ILE A 572 -1.88 28.25 -20.74
CA ILE A 572 -2.74 28.60 -19.59
C ILE A 572 -3.39 29.96 -19.85
N GLN A 573 -4.70 30.10 -19.61
CA GLN A 573 -5.43 31.33 -19.91
C GLN A 573 -4.76 32.56 -19.28
N GLN A 574 -4.61 33.63 -20.06
CA GLN A 574 -3.85 34.82 -19.65
C GLN A 574 -4.40 35.45 -18.37
N GLU A 575 -5.72 35.53 -18.23
CA GLU A 575 -6.41 36.04 -17.04
C GLU A 575 -5.99 35.28 -15.76
N TRP A 576 -5.85 33.96 -15.85
CA TRP A 576 -5.42 33.11 -14.74
C TRP A 576 -3.92 33.22 -14.48
N ARG A 577 -3.08 33.31 -15.51
CA ARG A 577 -1.63 33.55 -15.33
C ARG A 577 -1.34 34.91 -14.69
N GLU A 578 -2.01 35.98 -15.13
CA GLU A 578 -1.88 37.30 -14.52
C GLU A 578 -2.38 37.30 -13.07
N ARG A 579 -3.51 36.61 -12.79
CA ARG A 579 -4.04 36.45 -11.43
C ARG A 579 -3.08 35.68 -10.52
N TRP A 580 -2.49 34.58 -10.99
CA TRP A 580 -1.61 33.71 -10.19
C TRP A 580 -0.19 34.27 -10.00
N ASN A 581 0.31 35.06 -10.95
CA ASN A 581 1.58 35.79 -10.82
C ASN A 581 1.43 37.09 -10.00
N GLY A 582 0.19 37.56 -9.78
CA GLY A 582 -0.13 38.75 -9.01
C GLY A 582 -0.40 38.46 -7.53
N ASP A 583 -0.66 39.53 -6.76
CA ASP A 583 -1.07 39.41 -5.37
C ASP A 583 -2.59 39.16 -5.27
N PHE A 584 -2.98 37.89 -5.34
CA PHE A 584 -4.38 37.46 -5.17
C PHE A 584 -4.79 37.30 -3.69
N GLU A 585 -6.05 37.64 -3.39
CA GLU A 585 -6.63 37.58 -2.04
C GLU A 585 -6.60 36.16 -1.44
N GLN A 586 -6.41 36.10 -0.12
CA GLN A 586 -6.46 34.87 0.66
C GLN A 586 -7.91 34.51 0.97
N SER A 587 -8.31 33.24 0.76
CA SER A 587 -9.62 32.76 1.23
C SER A 587 -9.64 32.68 2.75
N SER A 588 -10.66 33.28 3.40
CA SER A 588 -10.88 33.17 4.84
C SER A 588 -11.26 31.77 5.31
N ASP A 589 -11.75 30.94 4.39
CA ASP A 589 -12.17 29.56 4.66
C ASP A 589 -11.00 28.58 4.69
N LEU A 590 -9.81 28.98 4.19
CA LEU A 590 -8.60 28.16 4.22
C LEU A 590 -7.79 28.49 5.47
N HIS A 591 -7.44 27.47 6.25
CA HIS A 591 -6.54 27.60 7.40
C HIS A 591 -5.77 26.30 7.63
N LEU A 592 -4.71 26.38 8.44
CA LEU A 592 -3.99 25.19 8.90
C LEU A 592 -4.87 24.38 9.88
N PRO A 593 -4.68 23.06 9.99
CA PRO A 593 -5.45 22.23 10.91
C PRO A 593 -5.21 22.63 12.37
N VAL A 594 -6.17 22.30 13.23
CA VAL A 594 -6.07 22.50 14.69
C VAL A 594 -5.19 21.43 15.34
N GLU A 595 -5.16 21.37 16.68
CA GLU A 595 -4.46 20.31 17.43
C GLU A 595 -5.27 19.01 17.39
N ASN A 596 -4.66 17.94 16.89
CA ASN A 596 -5.33 16.66 16.72
C ASN A 596 -5.58 15.95 18.07
N LYS A 597 -6.85 15.92 18.49
CA LYS A 597 -7.33 15.31 19.75
C LYS A 597 -7.27 13.77 19.80
N PHE A 598 -7.12 13.11 18.64
CA PHE A 598 -7.11 11.65 18.50
C PHE A 598 -5.71 11.04 18.61
N ILE A 599 -4.64 11.84 18.71
CA ILE A 599 -3.29 11.33 18.97
C ILE A 599 -3.28 10.58 20.32
N ALA A 600 -2.86 9.32 20.29
CA ALA A 600 -2.74 8.49 21.47
C ALA A 600 -1.56 8.93 22.35
N THR A 601 -1.81 9.05 23.65
CA THR A 601 -0.80 9.39 24.67
C THR A 601 -0.79 8.43 25.87
N ASP A 602 -1.61 7.37 25.81
CA ASP A 602 -1.69 6.31 26.81
C ASP A 602 -1.61 4.98 26.05
N PHE A 603 -0.60 4.20 26.39
CA PHE A 603 -0.26 2.92 25.80
C PHE A 603 -0.21 1.81 26.87
N SER A 604 -0.82 2.05 28.03
CA SER A 604 -0.84 1.09 29.13
C SER A 604 -1.63 -0.16 28.76
N LEU A 605 -1.01 -1.33 28.94
CA LEU A 605 -1.67 -2.62 28.77
C LEU A 605 -2.59 -2.88 29.96
N LYS A 606 -3.90 -3.00 29.70
CA LYS A 606 -4.91 -3.23 30.73
C LYS A 606 -4.86 -4.68 31.19
N LEU A 607 -5.00 -4.91 32.50
CA LEU A 607 -5.12 -6.24 33.06
C LEU A 607 -6.45 -6.88 32.68
N SER A 608 -6.47 -8.21 32.51
CA SER A 608 -7.70 -8.96 32.24
C SER A 608 -8.60 -8.97 33.48
N ASP A 609 -9.89 -8.72 33.29
CA ASP A 609 -10.95 -8.77 34.30
C ASP A 609 -11.81 -10.04 34.21
N CYS A 610 -11.49 -10.95 33.29
CA CYS A 610 -12.08 -12.28 33.15
C CYS A 610 -10.98 -13.35 32.98
N PRO A 611 -11.30 -14.65 33.08
CA PRO A 611 -10.37 -15.70 32.69
C PRO A 611 -9.96 -15.57 31.22
N ASP A 612 -8.71 -15.88 30.90
CA ASP A 612 -8.23 -15.88 29.52
C ASP A 612 -8.82 -17.06 28.74
N THR A 613 -9.23 -16.82 27.50
CA THR A 613 -9.85 -17.82 26.62
C THR A 613 -9.27 -17.73 25.21
N GLU A 614 -9.11 -18.88 24.57
CA GLU A 614 -8.61 -18.95 23.18
C GLU A 614 -9.60 -18.35 22.18
N LEU A 615 -10.90 -18.49 22.46
CA LEU A 615 -12.01 -17.98 21.64
C LEU A 615 -12.72 -16.81 22.33
N PRO A 616 -13.38 -15.90 21.59
CA PRO A 616 -14.19 -14.83 22.16
C PRO A 616 -15.36 -15.39 23.00
N VAL A 617 -15.61 -14.76 24.15
CA VAL A 617 -16.70 -15.12 25.06
C VAL A 617 -17.83 -14.08 25.02
N ARG A 618 -19.08 -14.54 25.10
CA ARG A 618 -20.24 -13.64 25.13
C ARG A 618 -20.43 -13.06 26.53
N VAL A 619 -20.08 -11.79 26.70
CA VAL A 619 -20.08 -11.08 28.00
C VAL A 619 -21.43 -10.43 28.33
N THR A 620 -22.26 -10.14 27.32
CA THR A 620 -23.64 -9.71 27.53
C THR A 620 -24.55 -10.13 26.37
N ALA A 621 -25.84 -10.37 26.68
CA ALA A 621 -26.87 -10.69 25.70
C ALA A 621 -28.24 -10.26 26.24
N ASN A 622 -29.05 -9.63 25.39
CA ASN A 622 -30.41 -9.21 25.67
C ASN A 622 -31.27 -9.23 24.38
N ASP A 623 -32.50 -8.73 24.44
CA ASP A 623 -33.45 -8.73 23.32
C ASP A 623 -33.14 -7.71 22.21
N ARG A 624 -32.19 -6.80 22.45
CA ARG A 624 -31.73 -5.75 21.52
C ARG A 624 -30.31 -5.98 21.00
N GLY A 625 -29.55 -6.92 21.56
CA GLY A 625 -28.21 -7.22 21.09
C GLY A 625 -27.40 -8.16 21.96
N CYS A 626 -26.20 -8.49 21.51
CA CYS A 626 -25.19 -9.18 22.32
C CYS A 626 -23.77 -8.69 22.02
N LEU A 627 -22.85 -9.01 22.92
CA LEU A 627 -21.45 -8.63 22.80
C LEU A 627 -20.54 -9.82 23.09
N TRP A 628 -19.64 -10.08 22.16
CA TRP A 628 -18.50 -10.96 22.28
C TRP A 628 -17.27 -10.15 22.67
N TYR A 629 -16.43 -10.70 23.55
CA TYR A 629 -15.20 -10.06 24.02
C TYR A 629 -14.05 -11.05 23.99
N LYS A 630 -12.85 -10.57 23.63
CA LYS A 630 -11.59 -11.31 23.74
C LYS A 630 -10.45 -10.38 24.13
N LYS A 631 -9.80 -10.65 25.26
CA LYS A 631 -8.53 -9.98 25.60
C LYS A 631 -7.45 -10.41 24.59
N ASP A 632 -6.64 -9.46 24.10
CA ASP A 632 -5.39 -9.84 23.44
C ASP A 632 -4.37 -10.31 24.49
N ASN A 633 -3.88 -11.53 24.29
CA ASN A 633 -2.82 -12.20 25.05
C ASN A 633 -1.70 -12.71 24.14
N LYS A 634 -1.73 -12.41 22.83
CA LYS A 634 -0.73 -12.85 21.84
C LYS A 634 0.22 -11.72 21.46
N PHE A 635 -0.31 -10.54 21.12
CA PHE A 635 0.49 -9.44 20.58
C PHE A 635 0.96 -8.48 21.68
N ASN A 636 0.18 -8.32 22.75
CA ASN A 636 0.49 -7.47 23.90
C ASN A 636 0.76 -6.01 23.50
N ILE A 637 0.00 -5.51 22.53
CA ILE A 637 0.09 -4.14 21.99
C ILE A 637 -1.09 -3.27 22.46
N PRO A 638 -0.94 -1.94 22.56
CA PRO A 638 -1.98 -1.00 22.97
C PRO A 638 -3.01 -0.71 21.86
N LYS A 639 -3.37 -1.74 21.09
CA LYS A 639 -4.36 -1.67 20.01
C LYS A 639 -5.60 -2.48 20.38
N ALA A 640 -6.71 -2.18 19.72
CA ALA A 640 -7.93 -2.96 19.79
C ALA A 640 -8.69 -2.94 18.45
N TYR A 641 -9.63 -3.87 18.33
CA TYR A 641 -10.53 -4.06 17.20
C TYR A 641 -11.96 -4.14 17.71
N ILE A 642 -12.83 -3.30 17.14
CA ILE A 642 -14.25 -3.20 17.48
C ILE A 642 -15.04 -3.44 16.19
N ARG A 643 -15.92 -4.45 16.19
CA ARG A 643 -16.85 -4.72 15.08
C ARG A 643 -18.27 -4.76 15.61
N PHE A 644 -19.17 -3.98 15.04
CA PHE A 644 -20.61 -4.04 15.32
C PHE A 644 -21.39 -4.30 14.02
N HIS A 645 -22.36 -5.20 14.08
CA HIS A 645 -23.33 -5.46 13.03
C HIS A 645 -24.71 -5.00 13.52
N LEU A 646 -25.26 -3.97 12.89
CA LEU A 646 -26.58 -3.41 13.17
C LEU A 646 -27.59 -4.02 12.19
N ILE A 647 -28.19 -5.14 12.59
CA ILE A 647 -29.02 -6.00 11.76
C ILE A 647 -30.42 -5.39 11.61
N SER A 648 -30.91 -5.22 10.37
CA SER A 648 -32.27 -4.77 10.08
C SER A 648 -32.87 -5.49 8.86
N PRO A 649 -34.06 -6.13 8.99
CA PRO A 649 -34.70 -6.81 7.87
C PRO A 649 -35.27 -5.86 6.81
N VAL A 650 -35.23 -4.54 7.01
CA VAL A 650 -35.78 -3.56 6.05
C VAL A 650 -35.01 -3.52 4.74
N ILE A 651 -33.69 -3.79 4.76
CA ILE A 651 -32.81 -3.60 3.59
C ILE A 651 -33.13 -4.60 2.47
N GLN A 652 -33.49 -5.84 2.83
CA GLN A 652 -33.74 -6.93 1.88
C GLN A 652 -35.14 -6.88 1.23
N GLN A 653 -36.05 -6.03 1.72
CA GLN A 653 -37.47 -6.04 1.28
C GLN A 653 -37.68 -5.66 -0.19
N SER A 654 -36.76 -4.90 -0.79
CA SER A 654 -36.78 -4.59 -2.22
C SER A 654 -35.43 -4.06 -2.70
N ALA A 655 -35.15 -4.16 -4.00
CA ALA A 655 -34.00 -3.49 -4.63
C ALA A 655 -33.97 -1.98 -4.34
N ARG A 656 -35.13 -1.32 -4.20
CA ARG A 656 -35.21 0.12 -3.83
C ARG A 656 -34.66 0.37 -2.43
N ASN A 657 -34.99 -0.48 -1.45
CA ASN A 657 -34.49 -0.35 -0.08
C ASN A 657 -32.98 -0.62 -0.01
N LEU A 658 -32.49 -1.57 -0.79
CA LEU A 658 -31.06 -1.85 -0.89
C LEU A 658 -30.30 -0.64 -1.45
N VAL A 659 -30.75 -0.05 -2.56
CA VAL A 659 -30.13 1.17 -3.13
C VAL A 659 -30.25 2.38 -2.18
N LEU A 660 -31.33 2.51 -1.41
CA LEU A 660 -31.44 3.54 -0.36
C LEU A 660 -30.50 3.27 0.83
N PHE A 661 -30.16 2.01 1.10
CA PHE A 661 -29.16 1.63 2.10
C PHE A 661 -27.74 1.90 1.60
N ASP A 662 -27.44 1.54 0.35
CA ASP A 662 -26.19 1.86 -0.33
C ASP A 662 -25.96 3.41 -0.31
N LEU A 663 -26.97 4.21 -0.61
CA LEU A 663 -26.92 5.68 -0.47
C LEU A 663 -26.78 6.17 0.98
N LEU A 664 -27.43 5.52 1.96
CA LEU A 664 -27.33 5.86 3.37
C LEU A 664 -25.90 5.67 3.89
N VAL A 665 -25.26 4.56 3.55
CA VAL A 665 -23.89 4.25 3.99
C VAL A 665 -22.89 5.20 3.35
N ASN A 666 -22.95 5.43 2.04
CA ASN A 666 -22.02 6.33 1.34
C ASN A 666 -22.13 7.78 1.82
N ILE A 667 -23.35 8.29 2.02
CA ILE A 667 -23.57 9.65 2.54
C ILE A 667 -23.18 9.73 4.03
N LEU A 668 -23.33 8.67 4.81
CA LEU A 668 -22.83 8.62 6.19
C LEU A 668 -21.30 8.64 6.23
N GLY A 669 -20.63 7.87 5.36
CA GLY A 669 -19.18 7.92 5.17
C GLY A 669 -18.70 9.32 4.80
N HIS A 670 -19.34 9.96 3.82
CA HIS A 670 -19.06 11.34 3.42
C HIS A 670 -19.23 12.35 4.58
N ASN A 671 -20.33 12.25 5.32
CA ASN A 671 -20.60 13.11 6.48
C ASN A 671 -19.61 12.88 7.64
N LEU A 672 -18.93 11.73 7.68
CA LEU A 672 -17.91 11.39 8.66
C LEU A 672 -16.49 11.71 8.20
N ALA A 673 -16.22 11.77 6.89
CA ALA A 673 -14.88 11.94 6.34
C ALA A 673 -14.16 13.18 6.91
N GLU A 674 -14.80 14.36 6.92
CA GLU A 674 -14.20 15.59 7.49
C GLU A 674 -13.97 15.51 9.03
N PRO A 675 -14.97 15.16 9.87
CA PRO A 675 -14.78 15.12 11.34
C PRO A 675 -14.00 13.91 11.87
N ALA A 676 -13.93 12.80 11.13
CA ALA A 676 -13.19 11.60 11.50
C ALA A 676 -11.76 11.57 10.92
N TYR A 677 -11.41 12.46 9.98
CA TYR A 677 -10.07 12.51 9.38
C TYR A 677 -8.93 12.58 10.39
N GLU A 678 -9.07 13.42 11.42
CA GLU A 678 -8.07 13.51 12.50
C GLU A 678 -7.84 12.16 13.22
N ALA A 679 -8.83 11.26 13.21
CA ALA A 679 -8.73 9.93 13.80
C ALA A 679 -7.97 8.94 12.89
N ASP A 680 -8.33 8.87 11.60
CA ASP A 680 -7.62 8.09 10.57
C ASP A 680 -6.11 8.40 10.62
N VAL A 681 -5.82 9.70 10.51
CA VAL A 681 -4.49 10.28 10.58
C VAL A 681 -3.77 10.00 11.90
N ALA A 682 -4.49 9.74 13.00
CA ALA A 682 -3.92 9.39 14.30
C ALA A 682 -3.85 7.86 14.55
N GLN A 683 -3.82 7.05 13.49
CA GLN A 683 -3.76 5.58 13.56
C GLN A 683 -5.02 4.95 14.19
N LEU A 684 -6.19 5.50 13.84
CA LEU A 684 -7.52 4.98 14.19
C LEU A 684 -8.37 4.81 12.92
N ASP A 685 -8.28 3.63 12.32
CA ASP A 685 -9.03 3.27 11.11
C ASP A 685 -10.49 2.92 11.42
N TYR A 686 -11.39 3.22 10.48
CA TYR A 686 -12.77 2.77 10.49
C TYR A 686 -13.27 2.40 9.09
N LYS A 687 -14.05 1.32 8.99
CA LYS A 687 -14.78 0.94 7.77
C LYS A 687 -16.27 0.82 8.06
N LEU A 688 -17.07 1.55 7.30
CA LEU A 688 -18.52 1.36 7.22
C LEU A 688 -18.80 0.49 5.99
N SER A 689 -19.56 -0.58 6.16
CA SER A 689 -19.79 -1.55 5.10
C SER A 689 -21.24 -2.02 5.07
N VAL A 690 -21.78 -2.16 3.87
CA VAL A 690 -23.08 -2.79 3.61
C VAL A 690 -22.91 -4.29 3.84
N GLY A 691 -23.43 -4.80 4.95
CA GLY A 691 -23.54 -6.23 5.20
C GLY A 691 -24.86 -6.78 4.68
N GLU A 692 -24.90 -8.09 4.41
CA GLU A 692 -26.08 -8.80 3.89
C GLU A 692 -27.38 -8.55 4.65
N HIS A 693 -27.27 -8.30 5.97
CA HIS A 693 -28.40 -8.12 6.89
C HIS A 693 -28.40 -6.77 7.62
N GLY A 694 -27.47 -5.86 7.35
CA GLY A 694 -27.37 -4.62 8.11
C GLY A 694 -26.11 -3.79 7.87
N LEU A 695 -25.91 -2.80 8.73
CA LEU A 695 -24.70 -1.96 8.71
C LEU A 695 -23.60 -2.62 9.54
N VAL A 696 -22.44 -2.84 8.93
CA VAL A 696 -21.24 -3.31 9.62
C VAL A 696 -20.31 -2.12 9.86
N ILE A 697 -20.05 -1.83 11.13
CA ILE A 697 -19.12 -0.81 11.62
C ILE A 697 -17.87 -1.55 12.12
N LYS A 698 -16.72 -1.32 11.50
CA LYS A 698 -15.41 -1.78 11.97
C LYS A 698 -14.60 -0.56 12.42
N VAL A 699 -13.91 -0.65 13.56
CA VAL A 699 -12.99 0.39 14.05
C VAL A 699 -11.76 -0.29 14.67
N LYS A 700 -10.55 0.12 14.30
CA LYS A 700 -9.28 -0.48 14.78
C LYS A 700 -8.19 0.57 15.01
N GLY A 701 -7.26 0.29 15.91
CA GLY A 701 -6.15 1.19 16.23
C GLY A 701 -5.89 1.33 17.73
N PHE A 702 -5.26 2.44 18.14
CA PHE A 702 -4.86 2.67 19.54
C PHE A 702 -6.05 2.76 20.52
N ASN A 703 -6.08 1.89 21.53
CA ASN A 703 -7.26 1.67 22.38
C ASN A 703 -7.68 2.90 23.22
N HIS A 704 -6.76 3.84 23.49
CA HIS A 704 -7.05 5.07 24.25
C HIS A 704 -8.10 5.94 23.55
N LYS A 705 -8.01 6.09 22.21
CA LYS A 705 -8.82 7.08 21.47
C LYS A 705 -9.92 6.45 20.62
N LEU A 706 -9.89 5.13 20.42
CA LEU A 706 -10.96 4.36 19.76
C LEU A 706 -12.40 4.66 20.25
N PRO A 707 -12.68 4.84 21.57
CA PRO A 707 -14.04 5.15 22.00
C PRO A 707 -14.57 6.48 21.48
N LEU A 708 -13.71 7.48 21.27
CA LEU A 708 -14.10 8.77 20.72
C LEU A 708 -14.54 8.65 19.25
N LEU A 709 -13.82 7.83 18.46
CA LEU A 709 -14.15 7.57 17.06
C LEU A 709 -15.44 6.76 16.94
N PHE A 710 -15.60 5.71 17.75
CA PHE A 710 -16.82 4.90 17.76
C PHE A 710 -18.07 5.71 18.15
N HIS A 711 -17.96 6.59 19.15
CA HIS A 711 -19.04 7.51 19.51
C HIS A 711 -19.36 8.49 18.38
N LEU A 712 -18.36 9.10 17.74
CA LEU A 712 -18.54 10.01 16.59
C LEU A 712 -19.32 9.34 15.44
N ILE A 713 -18.97 8.11 15.08
CA ILE A 713 -19.66 7.34 14.02
C ILE A 713 -21.14 7.14 14.35
N LEU A 714 -21.46 6.76 15.58
CA LEU A 714 -22.83 6.51 16.02
C LEU A 714 -23.63 7.79 16.25
N ASP A 715 -22.99 8.88 16.68
CA ASP A 715 -23.59 10.21 16.73
C ASP A 715 -24.05 10.63 15.32
N HIS A 716 -23.18 10.51 14.30
CA HIS A 716 -23.53 10.82 12.91
C HIS A 716 -24.58 9.86 12.32
N LEU A 717 -24.62 8.58 12.70
CA LEU A 717 -25.67 7.65 12.29
C LEU A 717 -27.03 8.03 12.91
N ALA A 718 -27.05 8.37 14.20
CA ALA A 718 -28.26 8.77 14.91
C ALA A 718 -28.83 10.08 14.35
N ASP A 719 -27.98 11.08 14.21
CA ASP A 719 -28.31 12.44 13.76
C ASP A 719 -28.17 12.61 12.22
N PHE A 720 -28.16 11.50 11.47
CA PHE A 720 -27.98 11.45 10.01
C PHE A 720 -28.88 12.43 9.26
N SER A 721 -28.27 13.18 8.34
CA SER A 721 -28.96 14.07 7.41
C SER A 721 -28.26 14.13 6.04
N ALA A 722 -29.02 14.48 5.01
CA ALA A 722 -28.52 14.68 3.65
C ALA A 722 -29.20 15.90 3.02
N CYS A 723 -28.46 16.72 2.28
CA CYS A 723 -29.04 17.77 1.43
C CYS A 723 -29.26 17.26 0.00
N GLN A 724 -30.05 17.99 -0.79
CA GLN A 724 -30.38 17.59 -2.16
C GLN A 724 -29.15 17.46 -3.06
N ASP A 725 -28.16 18.34 -2.91
CA ASP A 725 -26.97 18.35 -3.78
C ASP A 725 -26.05 17.15 -3.50
N VAL A 726 -25.79 16.85 -2.22
CA VAL A 726 -25.05 15.64 -1.79
C VAL A 726 -25.79 14.38 -2.21
N PHE A 727 -27.13 14.34 -2.04
CA PHE A 727 -27.94 13.22 -2.50
C PHE A 727 -27.84 12.99 -4.02
N ASN A 728 -27.90 14.05 -4.82
CA ASN A 728 -27.77 13.97 -6.28
C ASN A 728 -26.37 13.50 -6.68
N MET A 729 -25.32 14.02 -6.04
CA MET A 729 -23.93 13.65 -6.27
C MET A 729 -23.71 12.15 -6.04
N PHE A 730 -24.09 11.63 -4.86
CA PHE A 730 -23.95 10.21 -4.54
C PHE A 730 -24.87 9.33 -5.40
N SER A 731 -26.04 9.81 -5.82
CA SER A 731 -26.90 9.05 -6.74
C SER A 731 -26.24 8.84 -8.11
N GLU A 732 -25.65 9.88 -8.71
CA GLU A 732 -24.94 9.72 -10.00
C GLU A 732 -23.60 8.99 -9.83
N GLN A 733 -22.88 9.13 -8.71
CA GLN A 733 -21.70 8.30 -8.42
C GLN A 733 -22.07 6.82 -8.30
N LEU A 734 -23.14 6.50 -7.55
CA LEU A 734 -23.65 5.14 -7.37
C LEU A 734 -24.01 4.49 -8.71
N LYS A 735 -24.66 5.25 -9.58
CA LYS A 735 -24.97 4.86 -10.97
C LYS A 735 -23.72 4.56 -11.79
N LYS A 736 -22.69 5.42 -11.70
CA LYS A 736 -21.40 5.23 -12.36
C LYS A 736 -20.70 3.97 -11.83
N ALA A 737 -20.70 3.74 -10.52
CA ALA A 737 -20.13 2.54 -9.88
C ALA A 737 -20.83 1.25 -10.33
N TYR A 738 -22.18 1.21 -10.29
CA TYR A 738 -22.96 0.08 -10.78
C TYR A 738 -22.72 -0.21 -12.26
N PHE A 739 -22.62 0.83 -13.09
CA PHE A 739 -22.27 0.67 -14.51
C PHE A 739 -20.85 0.12 -14.69
N ASN A 740 -19.87 0.61 -13.93
CA ASN A 740 -18.48 0.17 -13.99
C ASN A 740 -18.31 -1.30 -13.59
N ILE A 741 -19.06 -1.76 -12.57
CA ILE A 741 -19.11 -3.18 -12.18
C ILE A 741 -19.71 -4.03 -13.30
N LEU A 742 -20.82 -3.58 -13.90
CA LEU A 742 -21.51 -4.30 -14.98
C LEU A 742 -20.69 -4.42 -16.29
N ILE A 743 -19.70 -3.56 -16.54
CA ILE A 743 -18.85 -3.64 -17.75
C ILE A 743 -17.58 -4.48 -17.57
N ARG A 744 -17.12 -4.77 -16.35
CA ARG A 744 -16.01 -5.71 -16.10
C ARG A 744 -16.55 -7.16 -16.22
N PRO A 745 -16.04 -8.02 -17.14
CA PRO A 745 -16.55 -9.38 -17.32
C PRO A 745 -16.53 -10.23 -16.05
N GLU A 746 -15.45 -10.12 -15.28
CA GLU A 746 -15.18 -10.79 -14.00
C GLU A 746 -16.28 -10.51 -12.97
N LYS A 747 -16.44 -9.24 -12.59
CA LYS A 747 -17.43 -8.80 -11.60
C LYS A 747 -18.87 -9.10 -12.06
N LEU A 748 -19.17 -9.03 -13.36
CA LEU A 748 -20.47 -9.45 -13.91
C LEU A 748 -20.68 -10.98 -13.81
N GLY A 749 -19.64 -11.78 -14.07
CA GLY A 749 -19.67 -13.23 -13.91
C GLY A 749 -19.93 -13.64 -12.45
N LYS A 750 -19.28 -12.96 -11.51
CA LYS A 750 -19.47 -13.14 -10.06
C LYS A 750 -20.89 -12.77 -9.61
N ASP A 751 -21.44 -11.61 -9.98
CA ASP A 751 -22.83 -11.23 -9.60
C ASP A 751 -23.84 -12.27 -10.13
N VAL A 752 -23.69 -12.71 -11.38
CA VAL A 752 -24.56 -13.73 -11.99
C VAL A 752 -24.43 -15.10 -11.29
N ARG A 753 -23.22 -15.47 -10.84
CA ARG A 753 -23.01 -16.69 -10.03
C ARG A 753 -23.73 -16.59 -8.69
N LEU A 754 -23.57 -15.47 -7.97
CA LEU A 754 -24.20 -15.26 -6.67
C LEU A 754 -25.73 -15.20 -6.77
N LEU A 755 -26.29 -14.61 -7.83
CA LEU A 755 -27.74 -14.63 -8.10
C LEU A 755 -28.34 -16.03 -8.33
N VAL A 756 -27.52 -17.01 -8.73
CA VAL A 756 -27.94 -18.41 -8.84
C VAL A 756 -27.83 -19.16 -7.50
N LEU A 757 -26.92 -18.73 -6.64
CA LEU A 757 -26.59 -19.41 -5.38
C LEU A 757 -27.31 -18.85 -4.16
N GLU A 758 -27.70 -17.58 -4.14
CA GLU A 758 -28.25 -16.90 -2.96
C GLU A 758 -29.78 -16.77 -2.98
N HIS A 759 -30.42 -17.05 -1.83
CA HIS A 759 -31.84 -16.79 -1.66
C HIS A 759 -32.13 -15.30 -1.38
N GLY A 760 -32.72 -14.60 -2.35
CA GLY A 760 -33.24 -13.24 -2.16
C GLY A 760 -32.26 -12.10 -2.49
N ARG A 761 -31.17 -12.40 -3.21
CA ARG A 761 -30.26 -11.40 -3.77
C ARG A 761 -30.97 -10.58 -4.86
N TRP A 762 -30.70 -9.26 -4.88
CA TRP A 762 -31.10 -8.36 -5.96
C TRP A 762 -29.90 -8.12 -6.87
N SER A 763 -30.07 -8.29 -8.18
CA SER A 763 -28.98 -8.18 -9.16
C SER A 763 -28.45 -6.76 -9.29
N MET A 764 -27.19 -6.61 -9.72
CA MET A 764 -26.64 -5.28 -10.00
C MET A 764 -27.43 -4.54 -11.10
N VAL A 765 -28.05 -5.28 -12.03
CA VAL A 765 -28.98 -4.72 -13.04
C VAL A 765 -30.24 -4.15 -12.39
N GLU A 766 -30.84 -4.86 -11.42
CA GLU A 766 -32.02 -4.36 -10.68
C GLU A 766 -31.67 -3.17 -9.79
N LYS A 767 -30.49 -3.17 -9.15
CA LYS A 767 -29.98 -1.99 -8.41
C LYS A 767 -29.85 -0.78 -9.35
N TYR A 768 -29.25 -0.96 -10.53
CA TYR A 768 -29.10 0.10 -11.53
C TYR A 768 -30.47 0.61 -12.04
N GLN A 769 -31.41 -0.29 -12.35
CA GLN A 769 -32.77 0.09 -12.77
C GLN A 769 -33.56 0.83 -11.69
N ALA A 770 -33.47 0.39 -10.43
CA ALA A 770 -34.14 1.06 -9.30
C ALA A 770 -33.72 2.53 -9.15
N LEU A 771 -32.47 2.86 -9.50
CA LEU A 771 -31.94 4.21 -9.52
C LEU A 771 -32.26 4.96 -10.83
N ALA A 772 -32.13 4.30 -11.99
CA ALA A 772 -32.30 4.91 -13.31
C ALA A 772 -33.76 5.21 -13.70
N ASP A 773 -34.68 4.27 -13.44
CA ASP A 773 -36.09 4.37 -13.85
C ASP A 773 -36.99 4.97 -12.75
N GLY A 774 -36.52 4.92 -11.50
CA GLY A 774 -37.35 5.09 -10.30
C GLY A 774 -37.20 6.42 -9.54
N GLY A 775 -36.28 7.30 -9.97
CA GLY A 775 -36.07 8.65 -9.45
C GLY A 775 -36.14 8.74 -7.92
N LEU A 776 -35.17 8.15 -7.22
CA LEU A 776 -35.09 8.25 -5.76
C LEU A 776 -35.03 9.72 -5.32
N THR A 777 -35.62 10.04 -4.17
CA THR A 777 -35.57 11.42 -3.61
C THR A 777 -34.95 11.44 -2.22
N VAL A 778 -34.44 12.60 -1.81
CA VAL A 778 -33.81 12.77 -0.49
C VAL A 778 -34.80 12.52 0.65
N GLU A 779 -36.09 12.82 0.46
CA GLU A 779 -37.13 12.52 1.47
C GLU A 779 -37.30 11.02 1.68
N GLN A 780 -37.16 10.21 0.63
CA GLN A 780 -37.23 8.75 0.71
C GLN A 780 -36.02 8.17 1.42
N LEU A 781 -34.82 8.71 1.18
CA LEU A 781 -33.61 8.37 1.95
C LEU A 781 -33.77 8.72 3.43
N MET A 782 -34.30 9.91 3.74
CA MET A 782 -34.51 10.34 5.12
C MET A 782 -35.58 9.49 5.84
N GLU A 783 -36.65 9.08 5.15
CA GLU A 783 -37.66 8.17 5.71
C GLU A 783 -37.13 6.74 5.87
N PHE A 784 -36.33 6.26 4.92
CA PHE A 784 -35.64 4.98 5.02
C PHE A 784 -34.65 4.96 6.20
N SER A 785 -33.85 6.01 6.38
CA SER A 785 -32.92 6.17 7.51
C SER A 785 -33.64 6.12 8.86
N ARG A 786 -34.81 6.78 8.99
CA ARG A 786 -35.66 6.64 10.18
C ARG A 786 -36.12 5.20 10.36
N THR A 787 -36.68 4.60 9.32
CA THR A 787 -37.23 3.23 9.36
C THR A 787 -36.17 2.20 9.78
N PHE A 788 -34.99 2.25 9.17
CA PHE A 788 -33.83 1.42 9.51
C PHE A 788 -33.50 1.49 11.01
N LYS A 789 -33.48 2.69 11.60
CA LYS A 789 -33.19 2.91 13.02
C LYS A 789 -34.31 2.50 13.98
N THR A 790 -35.53 2.17 13.53
CA THR A 790 -36.64 1.81 14.44
C THR A 790 -36.53 0.40 15.03
N GLN A 791 -36.01 -0.55 14.25
CA GLN A 791 -35.99 -1.97 14.56
C GLN A 791 -34.62 -2.55 14.18
N LEU A 792 -33.81 -2.83 15.20
CA LEU A 792 -32.45 -3.34 15.04
C LEU A 792 -32.16 -4.47 16.04
N TYR A 793 -31.14 -5.26 15.71
CA TYR A 793 -30.40 -6.08 16.67
C TYR A 793 -28.91 -5.77 16.50
N ALA A 794 -28.23 -5.43 17.61
CA ALA A 794 -26.81 -5.09 17.60
C ALA A 794 -25.95 -6.27 18.07
N GLU A 795 -25.18 -6.87 17.17
CA GLU A 795 -24.17 -7.87 17.54
C GLU A 795 -22.78 -7.24 17.47
N GLY A 796 -22.04 -7.27 18.59
CA GLY A 796 -20.71 -6.69 18.70
C GLY A 796 -19.62 -7.72 19.00
N LEU A 797 -18.40 -7.46 18.53
CA LEU A 797 -17.14 -8.06 18.98
C LEU A 797 -16.18 -6.95 19.39
N VAL A 798 -15.60 -7.05 20.59
CA VAL A 798 -14.48 -6.21 21.04
C VAL A 798 -13.30 -7.11 21.35
N GLN A 799 -12.18 -6.91 20.67
CA GLN A 799 -10.94 -7.65 20.86
C GLN A 799 -9.77 -6.70 21.10
N GLY A 800 -8.82 -7.07 21.98
CA GLY A 800 -7.59 -6.31 22.18
C GLY A 800 -7.46 -5.65 23.56
N ASN A 801 -6.87 -4.46 23.62
CA ASN A 801 -6.53 -3.78 24.87
C ASN A 801 -7.69 -3.01 25.54
N PHE A 802 -8.80 -3.70 25.77
CA PHE A 802 -9.90 -3.28 26.65
C PHE A 802 -10.05 -4.27 27.82
N THR A 803 -10.96 -3.94 28.75
CA THR A 803 -11.53 -4.90 29.70
C THR A 803 -12.95 -5.35 29.27
N SER A 804 -13.47 -6.42 29.86
CA SER A 804 -14.84 -6.89 29.61
C SER A 804 -15.88 -5.83 30.00
N GLN A 805 -15.67 -5.12 31.12
CA GLN A 805 -16.56 -4.05 31.59
C GLN A 805 -16.54 -2.80 30.69
N GLU A 806 -15.38 -2.41 30.17
CA GLU A 806 -15.28 -1.34 29.15
C GLU A 806 -15.96 -1.76 27.86
N SER A 807 -15.77 -3.01 27.44
CA SER A 807 -16.36 -3.53 26.21
C SER A 807 -17.89 -3.44 26.22
N ILE A 808 -18.53 -3.77 27.37
CA ILE A 808 -19.99 -3.68 27.54
C ILE A 808 -20.54 -2.26 27.30
N GLN A 809 -19.74 -1.21 27.55
CA GLN A 809 -20.16 0.18 27.36
C GLN A 809 -20.42 0.52 25.89
N PHE A 810 -19.75 -0.12 24.94
CA PHE A 810 -20.02 0.09 23.51
C PHE A 810 -21.43 -0.35 23.12
N LEU A 811 -21.90 -1.52 23.59
CA LEU A 811 -23.26 -1.99 23.32
C LEU A 811 -24.31 -1.13 24.06
N GLN A 812 -23.99 -0.67 25.27
CA GLN A 812 -24.85 0.28 26.00
C GLN A 812 -25.02 1.58 25.20
N TYR A 813 -23.91 2.18 24.76
CA TYR A 813 -23.94 3.42 23.97
C TYR A 813 -24.70 3.26 22.64
N VAL A 814 -24.49 2.16 21.90
CA VAL A 814 -25.30 1.81 20.71
C VAL A 814 -26.80 1.81 21.03
N THR A 815 -27.19 1.18 22.14
CA THR A 815 -28.59 1.03 22.55
C THR A 815 -29.20 2.36 23.00
N ASP A 816 -28.46 3.15 23.78
CA ASP A 816 -28.93 4.39 24.40
C ASP A 816 -28.97 5.56 23.40
N LYS A 817 -28.04 5.62 22.44
CA LYS A 817 -27.98 6.66 21.40
C LYS A 817 -28.99 6.42 20.28
N LEU A 818 -29.17 5.17 19.81
CA LEU A 818 -30.09 4.86 18.71
C LEU A 818 -31.53 4.58 19.15
N GLN A 819 -31.75 4.17 20.42
CA GLN A 819 -33.07 3.97 21.03
C GLN A 819 -34.04 3.04 20.26
N PHE A 820 -33.48 2.08 19.52
CA PHE A 820 -34.26 1.15 18.70
C PHE A 820 -35.05 0.14 19.52
N SER A 821 -36.12 -0.37 18.89
CA SER A 821 -36.91 -1.49 19.40
C SER A 821 -36.36 -2.82 18.90
N LYS A 822 -36.61 -3.91 19.64
CA LYS A 822 -36.17 -5.26 19.27
C LYS A 822 -36.76 -5.70 17.93
N LEU A 823 -36.06 -6.58 17.22
CA LEU A 823 -36.58 -7.22 16.01
C LEU A 823 -37.80 -8.11 16.31
N PRO A 824 -38.76 -8.22 15.37
CA PRO A 824 -39.97 -9.04 15.53
C PRO A 824 -39.73 -10.55 15.30
N ALA A 825 -38.58 -10.92 14.73
CA ALA A 825 -38.14 -12.30 14.50
C ALA A 825 -36.82 -12.57 15.24
N GLU A 826 -36.55 -13.83 15.57
CA GLU A 826 -35.29 -14.22 16.21
C GLU A 826 -34.12 -14.13 15.22
N VAL A 827 -32.99 -13.61 15.71
CA VAL A 827 -31.68 -13.58 15.05
C VAL A 827 -30.91 -14.83 15.51
N PRO A 828 -30.15 -15.54 14.65
CA PRO A 828 -29.70 -15.15 13.32
C PRO A 828 -30.70 -15.43 12.18
N VAL A 829 -30.66 -14.55 11.18
CA VAL A 829 -31.13 -14.89 9.83
C VAL A 829 -30.12 -15.89 9.27
N LEU A 830 -30.52 -17.14 9.09
CA LEU A 830 -29.64 -18.16 8.52
C LEU A 830 -29.47 -17.92 7.02
N PHE A 831 -28.22 -17.67 6.60
CA PHE A 831 -27.84 -17.70 5.20
C PHE A 831 -28.15 -19.07 4.60
N ARG A 832 -28.53 -19.10 3.31
CA ARG A 832 -28.91 -20.33 2.61
C ARG A 832 -28.42 -20.28 1.18
N VAL A 833 -27.54 -21.22 0.85
CA VAL A 833 -27.10 -21.49 -0.52
C VAL A 833 -28.09 -22.43 -1.20
N VAL A 834 -28.38 -22.18 -2.47
CA VAL A 834 -29.19 -23.05 -3.33
C VAL A 834 -28.46 -24.38 -3.55
N GLU A 835 -29.16 -25.50 -3.32
CA GLU A 835 -28.71 -26.83 -3.70
C GLU A 835 -28.79 -26.98 -5.22
N LEU A 836 -27.64 -27.04 -5.89
CA LEU A 836 -27.57 -27.22 -7.34
C LEU A 836 -27.95 -28.66 -7.71
N PRO A 837 -28.75 -28.87 -8.78
CA PRO A 837 -29.07 -30.20 -9.24
C PRO A 837 -27.83 -30.92 -9.79
N LEU A 838 -27.83 -32.26 -9.73
CA LEU A 838 -26.77 -33.17 -10.20
C LEU A 838 -26.57 -33.20 -11.74
N LYS A 839 -26.74 -32.07 -12.42
CA LYS A 839 -26.57 -31.92 -13.88
C LYS A 839 -25.66 -30.73 -14.15
N GLN A 840 -24.90 -30.81 -15.24
CA GLN A 840 -24.16 -29.64 -15.70
C GLN A 840 -25.13 -28.52 -16.10
N HIS A 841 -24.94 -27.34 -15.51
CA HIS A 841 -25.61 -26.11 -15.91
C HIS A 841 -24.57 -25.16 -16.50
N VAL A 842 -24.96 -24.43 -17.55
CA VAL A 842 -24.10 -23.44 -18.21
C VAL A 842 -24.89 -22.15 -18.34
N CYS A 843 -24.53 -21.14 -17.55
CA CYS A 843 -24.98 -19.78 -17.76
C CYS A 843 -24.07 -19.11 -18.80
N LYS A 844 -24.65 -18.33 -19.72
CA LYS A 844 -23.89 -17.51 -20.67
C LYS A 844 -24.47 -16.11 -20.69
N VAL A 845 -23.68 -15.15 -20.23
CA VAL A 845 -24.01 -13.73 -20.27
C VAL A 845 -23.12 -13.06 -21.31
N LYS A 846 -23.67 -12.10 -22.04
CA LYS A 846 -22.92 -11.35 -23.05
C LYS A 846 -22.28 -10.14 -22.36
N ALA A 847 -20.96 -9.99 -22.52
CA ALA A 847 -20.23 -8.82 -22.02
C ALA A 847 -20.88 -7.51 -22.46
N LEU A 848 -20.99 -6.57 -21.52
CA LEU A 848 -21.58 -5.25 -21.76
C LEU A 848 -20.54 -4.26 -22.32
N ASN A 849 -19.25 -4.46 -22.01
CA ASN A 849 -18.16 -3.81 -22.72
C ASN A 849 -18.00 -4.39 -24.13
N LYS A 850 -17.97 -3.53 -25.15
CA LYS A 850 -17.72 -3.92 -26.56
C LYS A 850 -16.28 -3.68 -27.01
N GLY A 851 -15.50 -2.93 -26.23
CA GLY A 851 -14.09 -2.65 -26.51
C GLY A 851 -13.15 -3.71 -25.93
N ASP A 852 -13.64 -4.51 -24.99
CA ASP A 852 -12.92 -5.64 -24.41
C ASP A 852 -13.02 -6.87 -25.35
N PRO A 853 -11.89 -7.41 -25.85
CA PRO A 853 -11.87 -8.62 -26.67
C PRO A 853 -11.86 -9.91 -25.85
N ASN A 854 -11.68 -9.83 -24.52
CA ASN A 854 -11.45 -10.98 -23.66
C ASN A 854 -12.76 -11.71 -23.33
N SER A 855 -12.63 -12.96 -22.89
CA SER A 855 -13.74 -13.79 -22.44
C SER A 855 -13.39 -14.51 -21.16
N GLU A 856 -14.27 -14.46 -20.18
CA GLU A 856 -14.04 -15.10 -18.89
C GLU A 856 -14.96 -16.29 -18.66
N VAL A 857 -14.44 -17.29 -17.95
CA VAL A 857 -15.13 -18.56 -17.67
C VAL A 857 -14.86 -18.97 -16.22
N THR A 858 -15.82 -18.68 -15.33
CA THR A 858 -15.83 -19.24 -13.98
C THR A 858 -16.46 -20.64 -13.99
N VAL A 859 -15.77 -21.64 -13.44
CA VAL A 859 -16.33 -22.98 -13.20
C VAL A 859 -16.51 -23.18 -11.70
N TYR A 860 -17.72 -23.55 -11.28
CA TYR A 860 -18.08 -23.75 -9.87
C TYR A 860 -18.55 -25.17 -9.62
N TYR A 861 -17.92 -25.85 -8.68
CA TYR A 861 -18.22 -27.22 -8.26
C TYR A 861 -18.75 -27.22 -6.83
N GLN A 862 -20.07 -27.36 -6.66
CA GLN A 862 -20.68 -27.53 -5.33
C GLN A 862 -20.47 -28.98 -4.86
N VAL A 863 -19.95 -29.16 -3.64
CA VAL A 863 -19.59 -30.49 -3.11
C VAL A 863 -20.61 -30.98 -2.06
N HIS A 864 -20.59 -30.42 -0.85
CA HIS A 864 -21.53 -30.77 0.23
C HIS A 864 -21.71 -29.63 1.23
N THR A 865 -22.68 -29.76 2.15
CA THR A 865 -22.84 -28.86 3.30
C THR A 865 -21.70 -29.01 4.29
N HIS A 866 -21.16 -27.91 4.83
CA HIS A 866 -20.17 -27.98 5.89
C HIS A 866 -20.87 -28.26 7.24
N THR A 867 -20.60 -29.40 7.88
CA THR A 867 -21.08 -29.68 9.24
C THR A 867 -19.94 -29.49 10.21
N ASP A 868 -20.08 -28.54 11.12
CA ASP A 868 -19.08 -28.30 12.17
C ASP A 868 -19.12 -29.42 13.24
N ALA A 869 -18.02 -29.60 13.97
CA ALA A 869 -17.77 -30.71 14.90
C ALA A 869 -18.75 -30.82 16.09
N HIS A 870 -19.69 -29.87 16.21
CA HIS A 870 -20.75 -29.85 17.21
C HIS A 870 -22.16 -30.11 16.66
N GLY A 871 -22.28 -30.52 15.40
CA GLY A 871 -23.55 -30.94 14.80
C GLY A 871 -24.54 -29.79 14.55
N GLY A 872 -24.09 -28.55 14.69
CA GLY A 872 -24.76 -27.39 14.12
C GLY A 872 -24.45 -27.31 12.63
N ALA A 873 -25.48 -27.14 11.80
CA ALA A 873 -25.27 -26.79 10.40
C ALA A 873 -24.82 -25.33 10.33
N LEU A 874 -23.58 -25.11 9.91
CA LEU A 874 -23.08 -23.82 9.43
C LEU A 874 -23.12 -23.88 7.91
N LEU A 875 -23.95 -23.02 7.31
CA LEU A 875 -24.01 -22.75 5.88
C LEU A 875 -23.37 -21.38 5.62
#